data_AF-A0A4V2APN7-F1
#
_entry.id   AF-A0A4V2APN7-F1
#
_cell.length_a   1.000
_cell.length_b   1.000
_cell.length_c   1.000
_cell.angle_alpha   90.00
_cell.angle_beta   90.00
_cell.angle_gamma   90.00
#
_symmetry.space_group_name_H-M   'P 1'
#
loop_
_entity.id
_entity.type
_entity.pdbx_description
1 polymer ?
#
loop_
_entity_poly.entity_id
_entity_poly.type
_entity_poly.pdbx_seq_one_letter_code
_entity_poly.pdbx_strand_id
1 'polypeptide(L)'
;MRKVYLLLVAAILCTAAILYYPSVKNVQNGYEESISEESEENEEMEEKEEYDGAMERDLLEFEKTKDPALGFVPFDRLGEAIEYTVDQKRRGVGARLTASLPWEERGPIYDTLGPSNGNSRAGFNYTSGRIRAVLIDTLNDPTGNTVIAGGVAGGIWKCTNFLSEIPNWQVVNDFLANLAISSIAQDKNHPNTMYFTTGEASNNADAVLGKGVWKSTDGGASWTQLASTKFFLRSFKIMTDEAGNVYLATRSLTTPIEQPYGLLRSKDGGATWENITPVNLTSNTICTDIEFSGNGRFHASFGYVTGAGGIVNHRYTDNPATVTPTTGWNSSTGIRQNTTATANRLELAARGNLLYAITTNSSNNVDSSYRSIDGGATWTKQNASLYTSSLSNTQGWYNITLAIHPTDDNQIMMGGLDAYRSVNGGATITKATSWVSTTPYVHADHHFMQWWNIDGETRLVIGCDGGLFLSRNNGVAFRDKNRNLGIKQFYAGAIHPTAGSPYLIAGAQDNGTHQIKYPGLSSSIEVTGGDGCYVHINQLNPQIQFATYTNSQYRRSTNGGQTWAQANFSSATGLFVNPFDYDDATNTMYASNGVSATPNIQVRRWVNAPTSGTSNLINIAELRRNGSNSNATAFKVSPHTANRVFVGGSTGRLLRWDNANVGDSTVVSSNITDIGSTSFPNGFLNCVNVGSSDQYLVAVFTNYGVNNIWYSSNGGESWSAIDGNLPDMPVRWAMF
;
A
#
# COMPACT_ATOMS: atom_id res chain seq x y z
N MET A 1 35.61 -34.64 15.25
CA MET A 1 34.14 -34.43 15.12
C MET A 1 33.73 -32.98 14.85
N ARG A 2 34.28 -31.94 15.51
CA ARG A 2 33.89 -30.53 15.26
C ARG A 2 34.23 -29.96 13.86
N LYS A 3 35.33 -30.41 13.23
CA LYS A 3 35.72 -29.97 11.87
C LYS A 3 34.89 -30.60 10.74
N VAL A 4 34.29 -31.78 10.97
CA VAL A 4 33.45 -32.47 9.97
C VAL A 4 32.05 -31.86 9.93
N TYR A 5 31.55 -31.37 11.06
CA TYR A 5 30.25 -30.68 11.14
C TYR A 5 30.26 -29.31 10.43
N LEU A 6 31.36 -28.55 10.51
CA LEU A 6 31.52 -27.27 9.82
C LEU A 6 31.62 -27.43 8.28
N LEU A 7 32.23 -28.51 7.81
CA LEU A 7 32.31 -28.83 6.38
C LEU A 7 30.95 -29.30 5.80
N LEU A 8 30.15 -30.02 6.59
CA LEU A 8 28.79 -30.43 6.19
C LEU A 8 27.81 -29.24 6.12
N VAL A 9 27.89 -28.29 7.06
CA VAL A 9 27.05 -27.08 7.04
C VAL A 9 27.43 -26.15 5.88
N ALA A 10 28.73 -26.00 5.58
CA ALA A 10 29.18 -25.23 4.42
C ALA A 10 28.77 -25.89 3.09
N ALA A 11 28.81 -27.23 2.99
CA ALA A 11 28.39 -27.94 1.80
C ALA A 11 26.88 -27.82 1.53
N ILE A 12 26.04 -27.82 2.58
CA ILE A 12 24.58 -27.63 2.49
C ILE A 12 24.21 -26.19 2.09
N LEU A 13 24.96 -25.19 2.57
CA LEU A 13 24.77 -23.79 2.18
C LEU A 13 25.19 -23.52 0.73
N CYS A 14 26.25 -24.19 0.25
CA CYS A 14 26.68 -24.08 -1.14
C CYS A 14 25.73 -24.80 -2.12
N THR A 15 25.13 -25.93 -1.75
CA THR A 15 24.13 -26.61 -2.61
C THR A 15 22.79 -25.88 -2.66
N ALA A 16 22.37 -25.21 -1.57
CA ALA A 16 21.19 -24.33 -1.58
C ALA A 16 21.39 -23.12 -2.50
N ALA A 17 22.58 -22.52 -2.55
CA ALA A 17 22.90 -21.40 -3.45
C ALA A 17 22.95 -21.81 -4.93
N ILE A 18 23.41 -23.04 -5.24
CA ILE A 18 23.51 -23.55 -6.61
C ILE A 18 22.14 -23.97 -7.17
N LEU A 19 21.16 -24.32 -6.33
CA LEU A 19 19.79 -24.64 -6.75
C LEU A 19 18.89 -23.41 -6.91
N TYR A 20 19.23 -22.28 -6.29
CA TYR A 20 18.45 -21.03 -6.37
C TYR A 20 18.83 -20.15 -7.57
N TYR A 21 20.06 -20.26 -8.07
CA TYR A 21 20.56 -19.40 -9.17
C TYR A 21 19.95 -19.69 -10.57
N PRO A 22 19.60 -20.94 -10.94
CA PRO A 22 18.98 -21.23 -12.24
C PRO A 22 17.50 -20.83 -12.34
N SER A 23 16.77 -20.70 -11.21
CA SER A 23 15.34 -20.32 -11.25
C SER A 23 15.12 -18.85 -11.56
N VAL A 24 16.13 -18.00 -11.33
CA VAL A 24 16.06 -16.56 -11.62
C VAL A 24 16.37 -16.27 -13.10
N LYS A 25 17.26 -17.05 -13.74
CA LYS A 25 17.60 -16.86 -15.17
C LYS A 25 16.56 -17.40 -16.14
N ASN A 26 15.85 -18.48 -15.80
CA ASN A 26 14.83 -19.05 -16.70
C ASN A 26 13.53 -18.23 -16.75
N VAL A 27 13.32 -17.30 -15.81
CA VAL A 27 12.23 -16.32 -15.88
C VAL A 27 12.57 -15.16 -16.83
N GLN A 28 13.86 -14.82 -16.98
CA GLN A 28 14.32 -13.72 -17.83
C GLN A 28 14.36 -14.06 -19.33
N ASN A 29 14.75 -15.29 -19.69
CA ASN A 29 14.89 -15.66 -21.12
C ASN A 29 13.56 -15.84 -21.87
N GLY A 30 12.41 -15.78 -21.19
CA GLY A 30 11.09 -15.80 -21.84
C GLY A 30 10.60 -14.41 -22.30
N TYR A 31 11.35 -13.35 -22.02
CA TYR A 31 10.95 -11.95 -22.27
C TYR A 31 11.62 -11.31 -23.51
N GLU A 32 12.58 -11.96 -24.15
CA GLU A 32 13.37 -11.33 -25.24
C GLU A 32 12.92 -11.68 -26.68
N GLU A 33 11.85 -12.43 -26.88
CA GLU A 33 11.32 -12.76 -28.23
C GLU A 33 9.89 -12.23 -28.44
N SER A 34 9.69 -10.91 -28.37
CA SER A 34 8.54 -10.25 -29.04
C SER A 34 8.72 -8.73 -29.11
N ILE A 35 9.77 -8.23 -29.76
CA ILE A 35 9.84 -6.81 -30.12
C ILE A 35 10.37 -6.69 -31.55
N SER A 36 9.47 -6.80 -32.51
CA SER A 36 9.64 -6.16 -33.81
C SER A 36 8.27 -5.81 -34.38
N GLU A 37 8.17 -4.54 -34.79
CA GLU A 37 7.05 -3.92 -35.54
C GLU A 37 5.88 -3.46 -34.67
N GLU A 38 5.84 -2.16 -34.37
CA GLU A 38 4.89 -1.24 -35.01
C GLU A 38 5.16 0.21 -34.56
N SER A 39 5.44 1.05 -35.56
CA SER A 39 5.50 2.49 -35.47
C SER A 39 4.24 3.04 -36.12
N GLU A 40 3.38 3.70 -35.33
CA GLU A 40 2.35 4.71 -35.69
C GLU A 40 1.12 4.55 -34.78
N GLU A 41 1.18 5.02 -33.53
CA GLU A 41 -0.04 5.22 -32.71
C GLU A 41 0.27 6.19 -31.55
N ASN A 42 0.10 7.49 -31.81
CA ASN A 42 0.32 8.56 -30.83
C ASN A 42 -0.98 8.97 -30.09
N GLU A 43 -2.06 8.18 -30.19
CA GLU A 43 -3.34 8.49 -29.51
C GLU A 43 -3.84 7.37 -28.56
N GLU A 44 -3.17 6.20 -28.47
CA GLU A 44 -3.55 5.09 -27.58
C GLU A 44 -2.70 4.95 -26.29
N MET A 45 -1.78 5.88 -26.01
CA MET A 45 -0.86 5.75 -24.87
C MET A 45 -1.49 5.95 -23.47
N GLU A 46 -2.78 6.30 -23.37
CA GLU A 46 -3.47 6.38 -22.07
C GLU A 46 -4.00 5.03 -21.56
N GLU A 47 -4.16 4.01 -22.42
CA GLU A 47 -4.68 2.69 -22.01
C GLU A 47 -3.59 1.68 -21.58
N LYS A 48 -2.31 2.05 -21.66
CA LYS A 48 -1.17 1.16 -21.34
C LYS A 48 -0.38 1.62 -20.12
N GLU A 49 -1.06 1.92 -19.00
CA GLU A 49 -0.38 1.84 -17.69
C GLU A 49 -0.21 0.35 -17.34
N GLU A 50 0.88 -0.24 -17.83
CA GLU A 50 1.38 -1.55 -17.42
C GLU A 50 1.81 -1.53 -15.94
N TYR A 51 1.93 -2.73 -15.33
CA TYR A 51 2.36 -2.96 -13.94
C TYR A 51 3.33 -1.89 -13.40
N ASP A 52 2.91 -1.19 -12.36
CA ASP A 52 3.57 0.01 -11.81
C ASP A 52 4.83 -0.28 -10.96
N GLY A 53 5.11 -1.53 -10.64
CA GLY A 53 6.29 -1.93 -9.88
C GLY A 53 6.09 -2.01 -8.36
N ALA A 54 4.89 -2.33 -7.85
CA ALA A 54 4.63 -2.56 -6.43
C ALA A 54 5.74 -3.33 -5.66
N MET A 55 6.36 -4.34 -6.26
CA MET A 55 7.49 -5.10 -5.65
C MET A 55 8.77 -4.26 -5.41
N GLU A 56 9.03 -3.23 -6.20
CA GLU A 56 10.20 -2.36 -6.01
C GLU A 56 9.98 -1.38 -4.86
N ARG A 57 8.77 -0.83 -4.76
CA ARG A 57 8.31 -0.06 -3.60
C ARG A 57 8.52 -0.90 -2.33
N ASP A 58 8.10 -2.15 -2.37
CA ASP A 58 8.14 -3.06 -1.25
C ASP A 58 9.54 -3.24 -0.66
N LEU A 59 10.49 -3.54 -1.55
CA LEU A 59 11.88 -3.68 -1.16
C LEU A 59 12.43 -2.36 -0.62
N LEU A 60 12.05 -1.21 -1.20
CA LEU A 60 12.46 0.10 -0.70
C LEU A 60 12.02 0.30 0.77
N GLU A 61 10.77 0.01 1.12
CA GLU A 61 10.31 0.17 2.50
C GLU A 61 10.87 -0.88 3.47
N PHE A 62 11.07 -2.11 3.00
CA PHE A 62 11.77 -3.12 3.79
C PHE A 62 13.19 -2.65 4.15
N GLU A 63 13.95 -2.16 3.17
CA GLU A 63 15.31 -1.65 3.38
C GLU A 63 15.32 -0.43 4.33
N LYS A 64 14.30 0.43 4.22
CA LYS A 64 14.13 1.57 5.12
C LYS A 64 13.85 1.12 6.55
N THR A 65 12.99 0.13 6.75
CA THR A 65 12.48 -0.19 8.10
C THR A 65 13.24 -1.32 8.79
N LYS A 66 13.93 -2.23 8.09
CA LYS A 66 14.60 -3.38 8.73
C LYS A 66 15.57 -2.95 9.82
N ASP A 67 15.73 -3.76 10.85
CA ASP A 67 16.88 -3.63 11.76
C ASP A 67 18.12 -4.20 11.04
N PRO A 68 19.18 -3.40 10.79
CA PRO A 68 20.32 -3.85 9.99
C PRO A 68 21.13 -4.95 10.68
N ALA A 69 21.07 -5.06 12.01
CA ALA A 69 21.74 -6.13 12.76
C ALA A 69 20.95 -7.44 12.70
N LEU A 70 19.62 -7.36 12.65
CA LEU A 70 18.74 -8.53 12.61
C LEU A 70 18.43 -9.01 11.19
N GLY A 71 18.50 -8.13 10.19
CA GLY A 71 18.19 -8.44 8.80
C GLY A 71 16.69 -8.56 8.48
N PHE A 72 15.82 -8.19 9.44
CA PHE A 72 14.36 -8.16 9.28
C PHE A 72 13.79 -6.96 10.04
N VAL A 73 12.51 -6.66 9.85
CA VAL A 73 11.81 -5.57 10.57
C VAL A 73 11.31 -6.09 11.94
N PRO A 74 11.83 -5.60 13.09
CA PRO A 74 11.43 -6.06 14.43
C PRO A 74 10.12 -5.39 14.88
N PHE A 75 8.99 -6.02 14.54
CA PHE A 75 7.66 -5.44 14.72
C PHE A 75 7.22 -5.27 16.18
N ASP A 76 7.81 -6.00 17.12
CA ASP A 76 7.65 -5.80 18.56
C ASP A 76 7.99 -4.37 18.99
N ARG A 77 9.02 -3.79 18.38
CA ARG A 77 9.49 -2.44 18.72
C ARG A 77 8.50 -1.35 18.37
N LEU A 78 7.72 -1.51 17.29
CA LEU A 78 6.59 -0.62 17.01
C LEU A 78 5.55 -0.67 18.14
N GLY A 79 5.28 -1.88 18.65
CA GLY A 79 4.38 -2.09 19.78
C GLY A 79 4.84 -1.32 21.02
N GLU A 80 6.11 -1.48 21.38
CA GLU A 80 6.76 -0.78 22.49
C GLU A 80 6.75 0.74 22.30
N ALA A 81 7.05 1.23 21.08
CA ALA A 81 7.04 2.65 20.74
C ALA A 81 5.65 3.28 20.94
N ILE A 82 4.60 2.58 20.51
CA ILE A 82 3.22 3.03 20.70
C ILE A 82 2.85 3.04 22.20
N GLU A 83 3.19 1.98 22.95
CA GLU A 83 2.91 1.92 24.39
C GLU A 83 3.62 3.03 25.16
N TYR A 84 4.90 3.27 24.84
CA TYR A 84 5.66 4.39 25.36
C TYR A 84 4.97 5.72 25.04
N THR A 85 4.52 5.93 23.81
CA THR A 85 3.81 7.15 23.40
C THR A 85 2.52 7.36 24.21
N VAL A 86 1.74 6.30 24.42
CA VAL A 86 0.52 6.34 25.24
C VAL A 86 0.85 6.66 26.70
N ASP A 87 1.90 6.07 27.26
CA ASP A 87 2.37 6.35 28.62
C ASP A 87 2.87 7.79 28.78
N GLN A 88 3.62 8.34 27.81
CA GLN A 88 4.02 9.75 27.80
C GLN A 88 2.80 10.70 27.79
N LYS A 89 1.75 10.36 27.01
CA LYS A 89 0.48 11.10 27.02
C LYS A 89 -0.20 11.05 28.39
N ARG A 90 -0.31 9.87 29.00
CA ARG A 90 -0.93 9.68 30.33
C ARG A 90 -0.18 10.40 31.44
N ARG A 91 1.15 10.44 31.36
CA ARG A 91 2.01 11.16 32.33
C ARG A 91 1.94 12.69 32.19
N GLY A 92 1.13 13.21 31.27
CA GLY A 92 0.96 14.64 31.10
C GLY A 92 2.22 15.34 30.59
N VAL A 93 3.14 14.63 29.92
CA VAL A 93 4.34 15.25 29.34
C VAL A 93 3.95 16.27 28.26
N GLY A 94 2.78 16.11 27.63
CA GLY A 94 2.15 17.12 26.76
C GLY A 94 1.79 18.44 27.47
N ALA A 95 1.65 18.45 28.81
CA ALA A 95 1.43 19.68 29.58
C ALA A 95 2.71 20.52 29.76
N ARG A 96 3.87 20.04 29.30
CA ARG A 96 5.14 20.80 29.28
C ARG A 96 5.43 21.51 27.95
N LEU A 97 4.48 21.53 27.01
CA LEU A 97 4.60 22.35 25.80
C LEU A 97 4.45 23.83 26.15
N THR A 98 5.58 24.52 26.21
CA THR A 98 5.70 25.99 26.09
C THR A 98 4.98 26.45 24.83
N ALA A 99 3.90 27.24 25.01
CA ALA A 99 3.02 27.80 23.97
C ALA A 99 2.41 26.76 23.01
N SER A 100 1.09 26.62 22.98
CA SER A 100 0.43 25.86 21.92
C SER A 100 0.86 26.45 20.57
N LEU A 101 1.66 25.72 19.80
CA LEU A 101 1.86 26.05 18.40
C LEU A 101 0.45 26.03 17.76
N PRO A 102 -0.04 27.14 17.18
CA PRO A 102 -1.29 27.12 16.47
C PRO A 102 -1.09 26.24 15.22
N TRP A 103 -1.71 25.06 15.23
CA TRP A 103 -1.75 24.16 14.07
C TRP A 103 -3.11 24.29 13.40
N GLU A 104 -3.09 24.29 12.07
CA GLU A 104 -4.28 24.24 11.22
C GLU A 104 -4.15 23.01 10.31
N GLU A 105 -5.18 22.17 10.28
CA GLU A 105 -5.21 21.01 9.40
C GLU A 105 -5.24 21.45 7.93
N ARG A 106 -4.44 20.79 7.11
CA ARG A 106 -4.33 21.02 5.66
C ARG A 106 -4.53 19.70 4.95
N GLY A 107 -5.30 19.71 3.87
CA GLY A 107 -5.53 18.50 3.09
C GLY A 107 -6.75 18.62 2.19
N PRO A 108 -6.87 17.72 1.20
CA PRO A 108 -8.05 17.68 0.36
C PRO A 108 -9.25 17.08 1.12
N ILE A 109 -10.36 17.81 1.18
CA ILE A 109 -11.69 17.22 1.47
C ILE A 109 -12.32 16.60 0.23
N TYR A 110 -11.83 16.97 -0.95
CA TYR A 110 -12.06 16.31 -2.24
C TYR A 110 -11.01 16.82 -3.23
N ASP A 111 -10.90 16.18 -4.38
CA ASP A 111 -9.99 16.58 -5.45
C ASP A 111 -10.75 16.88 -6.75
N THR A 112 -10.05 17.48 -7.72
CA THR A 112 -10.55 17.68 -9.07
C THR A 112 -9.41 17.43 -10.03
N LEU A 113 -9.71 17.05 -11.26
CA LEU A 113 -8.67 16.93 -12.27
C LEU A 113 -8.20 18.29 -12.75
N GLY A 114 -6.88 18.44 -12.81
CA GLY A 114 -6.20 19.56 -13.43
C GLY A 114 -6.17 19.45 -14.95
N PRO A 115 -5.78 20.54 -15.64
CA PRO A 115 -5.80 20.64 -17.10
C PRO A 115 -4.71 19.82 -17.82
N SER A 116 -3.80 19.16 -17.11
CA SER A 116 -2.68 18.43 -17.71
C SER A 116 -2.45 17.10 -17.00
N ASN A 117 -2.65 15.98 -17.71
CA ASN A 117 -2.11 14.65 -17.42
C ASN A 117 -2.38 14.04 -16.02
N GLY A 118 -3.48 14.45 -15.36
CA GLY A 118 -4.11 13.64 -14.31
C GLY A 118 -4.82 12.44 -14.93
N ASN A 119 -5.05 11.36 -14.17
CA ASN A 119 -5.80 10.22 -14.69
C ASN A 119 -7.23 10.67 -14.95
N SER A 120 -7.67 10.64 -16.20
CA SER A 120 -8.96 11.20 -16.58
C SER A 120 -10.11 10.45 -15.89
N ARG A 121 -11.09 11.20 -15.37
CA ARG A 121 -12.20 10.69 -14.56
C ARG A 121 -13.49 11.16 -15.19
N ALA A 122 -14.26 10.24 -15.75
CA ALA A 122 -15.57 10.58 -16.28
C ALA A 122 -16.52 11.01 -15.14
N GLY A 123 -17.42 11.96 -15.41
CA GLY A 123 -18.56 12.26 -14.53
C GLY A 123 -18.30 13.11 -13.28
N PHE A 124 -17.21 13.89 -13.21
CA PHE A 124 -16.81 14.73 -12.07
C PHE A 124 -16.62 13.95 -10.75
N ASN A 125 -16.09 12.73 -10.85
CA ASN A 125 -15.85 11.89 -9.68
C ASN A 125 -14.57 12.27 -8.91
N TYR A 126 -14.62 12.11 -7.59
CA TYR A 126 -13.51 12.37 -6.65
C TYR A 126 -12.84 11.09 -6.17
N THR A 127 -11.61 11.20 -5.66
CA THR A 127 -10.90 10.10 -4.99
C THR A 127 -10.42 10.52 -3.61
N SER A 128 -10.27 9.53 -2.71
CA SER A 128 -9.93 9.75 -1.31
C SER A 128 -8.79 8.86 -0.80
N GLY A 129 -8.40 7.80 -1.49
CA GLY A 129 -7.37 6.84 -1.05
C GLY A 129 -7.93 5.44 -0.79
N ARG A 130 -7.05 4.51 -0.40
CA ARG A 130 -7.35 3.07 -0.37
C ARG A 130 -8.26 2.62 0.76
N ILE A 131 -9.33 1.90 0.39
CA ILE A 131 -10.32 1.29 1.29
C ILE A 131 -10.35 -0.23 1.16
N ARG A 132 -10.37 -0.91 2.32
CA ARG A 132 -10.60 -2.37 2.40
C ARG A 132 -11.76 -2.75 3.31
N ALA A 133 -12.00 -1.98 4.37
CA ALA A 133 -13.06 -2.26 5.33
C ALA A 133 -14.29 -1.39 5.04
N VAL A 134 -15.43 -2.03 4.79
CA VAL A 134 -16.71 -1.34 4.58
C VAL A 134 -17.82 -2.12 5.27
N LEU A 135 -18.62 -1.44 6.07
CA LEU A 135 -19.82 -1.98 6.69
C LEU A 135 -21.01 -1.08 6.34
N ILE A 136 -21.97 -1.64 5.61
CA ILE A 136 -23.29 -1.01 5.40
C ILE A 136 -24.17 -1.43 6.58
N ASP A 137 -24.44 -0.51 7.51
CA ASP A 137 -25.12 -0.82 8.78
C ASP A 137 -26.65 -0.90 8.59
N THR A 138 -27.10 -1.91 7.85
CA THR A 138 -28.54 -2.15 7.62
C THR A 138 -29.27 -2.70 8.85
N LEU A 139 -28.54 -3.14 9.88
CA LEU A 139 -29.11 -3.71 11.10
C LEU A 139 -29.50 -2.63 12.11
N ASN A 140 -28.71 -1.56 12.27
CA ASN A 140 -29.10 -0.39 13.07
C ASN A 140 -29.80 0.69 12.23
N ASP A 141 -29.49 0.78 10.94
CA ASP A 141 -30.11 1.73 10.00
C ASP A 141 -30.65 0.99 8.75
N PRO A 142 -31.91 0.52 8.79
CA PRO A 142 -32.53 -0.25 7.71
C PRO A 142 -32.60 0.46 6.35
N THR A 143 -32.37 1.79 6.31
CA THR A 143 -32.33 2.53 5.04
C THR A 143 -31.07 2.26 4.22
N GLY A 144 -30.02 1.75 4.87
CA GLY A 144 -28.69 1.55 4.29
C GLY A 144 -27.93 2.86 4.06
N ASN A 145 -28.23 3.90 4.84
CA ASN A 145 -27.62 5.23 4.73
C ASN A 145 -26.43 5.43 5.68
N THR A 146 -26.34 4.59 6.71
CA THR A 146 -25.21 4.54 7.63
C THR A 146 -24.15 3.55 7.12
N VAL A 147 -22.95 4.07 6.87
CA VAL A 147 -21.79 3.29 6.44
C VAL A 147 -20.60 3.61 7.34
N ILE A 148 -19.88 2.57 7.75
CA ILE A 148 -18.57 2.69 8.39
C ILE A 148 -17.52 2.21 7.39
N ALA A 149 -16.48 3.00 7.18
CA ALA A 149 -15.38 2.69 6.27
C ALA A 149 -14.04 2.78 6.99
N GLY A 150 -13.12 1.89 6.62
CA GLY A 150 -11.75 1.86 7.13
C GLY A 150 -10.75 1.96 5.99
N GLY A 151 -9.87 2.96 6.08
CA GLY A 151 -8.73 3.11 5.21
C GLY A 151 -7.54 2.29 5.71
N VAL A 152 -6.67 1.86 4.80
CA VAL A 152 -5.44 1.07 5.11
C VAL A 152 -4.34 1.88 5.80
N ALA A 153 -4.46 3.20 5.82
CA ALA A 153 -3.58 4.11 6.55
C ALA A 153 -4.34 5.34 7.11
N GLY A 154 -5.67 5.36 6.96
CA GLY A 154 -6.53 6.51 7.24
C GLY A 154 -7.50 6.31 8.40
N GLY A 155 -7.41 5.20 9.14
CA GLY A 155 -8.27 4.95 10.29
C GLY A 155 -9.71 4.62 9.92
N ILE A 156 -10.63 4.83 10.86
CA ILE A 156 -12.05 4.47 10.73
C ILE A 156 -12.95 5.71 10.71
N TRP A 157 -13.89 5.71 9.77
CA TRP A 157 -14.78 6.81 9.45
C TRP A 157 -16.23 6.34 9.44
N LYS A 158 -17.15 7.22 9.85
CA LYS A 158 -18.60 6.96 9.85
C LYS A 158 -19.32 8.02 9.03
N CYS A 159 -20.26 7.60 8.21
CA CYS A 159 -21.14 8.46 7.42
C CYS A 159 -22.58 8.00 7.63
N THR A 160 -23.46 8.91 8.06
CA THR A 160 -24.88 8.61 8.31
C THR A 160 -25.80 9.09 7.19
N ASN A 161 -25.22 9.63 6.11
CA ASN A 161 -25.93 10.12 4.93
C ASN A 161 -25.29 9.62 3.61
N PHE A 162 -24.80 8.39 3.60
CA PHE A 162 -24.04 7.80 2.49
C PHE A 162 -24.78 7.82 1.14
N LEU A 163 -26.10 7.70 1.14
CA LEU A 163 -26.93 7.70 -0.07
C LEU A 163 -27.19 9.10 -0.63
N SER A 164 -26.90 10.16 0.13
CA SER A 164 -26.95 11.55 -0.35
C SER A 164 -25.90 11.80 -1.44
N GLU A 165 -26.14 12.79 -2.30
CA GLU A 165 -25.19 13.17 -3.34
C GLU A 165 -23.83 13.57 -2.77
N ILE A 166 -23.84 14.33 -1.66
CA ILE A 166 -22.65 14.69 -0.90
C ILE A 166 -22.68 13.94 0.44
N PRO A 167 -21.88 12.87 0.62
CA PRO A 167 -21.75 12.21 1.91
C PRO A 167 -20.99 13.10 2.89
N ASN A 168 -21.24 12.92 4.18
CA ASN A 168 -20.53 13.59 5.26
C ASN A 168 -19.84 12.55 6.14
N TRP A 169 -18.60 12.21 5.80
CA TRP A 169 -17.77 11.36 6.62
C TRP A 169 -17.27 12.11 7.85
N GLN A 170 -17.25 11.41 8.97
CA GLN A 170 -16.70 11.88 10.23
C GLN A 170 -15.64 10.89 10.68
N VAL A 171 -14.47 11.40 11.03
CA VAL A 171 -13.43 10.59 11.64
C VAL A 171 -13.90 10.12 13.00
N VAL A 172 -13.75 8.83 13.28
CA VAL A 172 -14.15 8.26 14.58
C VAL A 172 -13.04 8.48 15.60
N ASN A 173 -11.78 8.19 15.22
CA ASN A 173 -10.62 8.35 16.10
C ASN A 173 -9.28 8.28 15.32
N ASP A 174 -8.52 9.38 15.28
CA ASP A 174 -7.18 9.44 14.68
C ASP A 174 -6.04 8.97 15.59
N PHE A 175 -6.35 8.67 16.84
CA PHE A 175 -5.38 8.28 17.86
C PHE A 175 -5.45 6.79 18.22
N LEU A 176 -6.08 5.98 17.35
CA LEU A 176 -5.98 4.52 17.47
C LEU A 176 -4.50 4.10 17.41
N ALA A 177 -4.16 3.04 18.14
CA ALA A 177 -2.80 2.50 18.14
C ALA A 177 -2.33 2.01 16.76
N ASN A 178 -3.25 1.85 15.81
CA ASN A 178 -2.98 1.48 14.44
C ASN A 178 -4.14 2.00 13.56
N LEU A 179 -3.82 2.59 12.41
CA LEU A 179 -4.79 3.17 11.47
C LEU A 179 -5.02 2.31 10.22
N ALA A 180 -4.42 1.12 10.16
CA ALA A 180 -4.46 0.24 8.99
C ALA A 180 -5.62 -0.73 9.04
N ILE A 181 -6.83 -0.23 8.79
CA ILE A 181 -8.06 -1.03 8.92
C ILE A 181 -8.20 -1.95 7.70
N SER A 182 -8.32 -3.26 7.92
CA SER A 182 -8.34 -4.25 6.83
C SER A 182 -9.68 -4.94 6.61
N SER A 183 -10.48 -5.14 7.67
CA SER A 183 -11.81 -5.75 7.58
C SER A 183 -12.68 -5.29 8.75
N ILE A 184 -14.01 -5.31 8.58
CA ILE A 184 -14.98 -4.95 9.60
C ILE A 184 -16.19 -5.89 9.54
N ALA A 185 -16.72 -6.27 10.70
CA ALA A 185 -17.91 -7.08 10.85
C ALA A 185 -18.81 -6.55 11.96
N GLN A 186 -20.10 -6.87 11.83
CA GLN A 186 -21.15 -6.53 12.78
C GLN A 186 -21.83 -7.81 13.24
N ASP A 187 -22.05 -7.95 14.56
CA ASP A 187 -22.83 -9.04 15.12
C ASP A 187 -24.29 -8.92 14.66
N LYS A 188 -24.82 -9.96 14.03
CA LYS A 188 -26.16 -9.95 13.43
C LYS A 188 -27.29 -9.82 14.46
N ASN A 189 -27.08 -10.35 15.66
CA ASN A 189 -28.10 -10.36 16.72
C ASN A 189 -27.88 -9.26 17.77
N HIS A 190 -26.67 -8.70 17.83
CA HIS A 190 -26.33 -7.55 18.68
C HIS A 190 -25.67 -6.46 17.83
N PRO A 191 -26.39 -5.75 16.96
CA PRO A 191 -25.80 -4.90 15.92
C PRO A 191 -25.00 -3.69 16.42
N ASN A 192 -25.07 -3.35 17.71
CA ASN A 192 -24.15 -2.39 18.33
C ASN A 192 -22.75 -2.97 18.60
N THR A 193 -22.62 -4.30 18.58
CA THR A 193 -21.35 -5.01 18.71
C THR A 193 -20.74 -5.18 17.34
N MET A 194 -19.56 -4.58 17.16
CA MET A 194 -18.83 -4.60 15.90
C MET A 194 -17.36 -4.91 16.17
N TYR A 195 -16.69 -5.46 15.17
CA TYR A 195 -15.26 -5.77 15.21
C TYR A 195 -14.59 -5.27 13.95
N PHE A 196 -13.44 -4.61 14.07
CA PHE A 196 -12.56 -4.39 12.94
C PHE A 196 -11.19 -4.99 13.20
N THR A 197 -10.53 -5.40 12.12
CA THR A 197 -9.16 -5.89 12.14
C THR A 197 -8.24 -4.82 11.59
N THR A 198 -7.00 -4.84 12.04
CA THR A 198 -5.94 -4.08 11.39
C THR A 198 -4.92 -4.98 10.75
N GLY A 199 -4.16 -4.42 9.81
CA GLY A 199 -3.07 -5.10 9.15
C GLY A 199 -3.49 -5.70 7.82
N GLU A 200 -2.84 -5.26 6.76
CA GLU A 200 -3.03 -5.81 5.43
C GLU A 200 -2.37 -7.20 5.33
N ALA A 201 -3.14 -8.20 4.89
CA ALA A 201 -2.67 -9.57 4.77
C ALA A 201 -2.15 -9.92 3.37
N SER A 202 -2.47 -9.10 2.37
CA SER A 202 -1.90 -9.23 1.03
C SER A 202 -0.38 -9.13 1.06
N ASN A 203 0.26 -9.61 -0.01
CA ASN A 203 1.72 -9.67 -0.12
C ASN A 203 2.40 -8.38 -0.56
N ASN A 204 1.62 -7.30 -0.65
CA ASN A 204 2.14 -5.97 -0.91
C ASN A 204 2.97 -5.59 0.32
N ALA A 205 4.07 -4.91 0.14
CA ALA A 205 4.93 -4.48 1.23
C ALA A 205 4.82 -2.98 1.52
N ASP A 206 3.89 -2.28 0.87
CA ASP A 206 3.19 -1.15 1.48
C ASP A 206 2.13 -1.56 2.50
N ALA A 207 1.89 -2.87 2.65
CA ALA A 207 1.06 -3.41 3.72
C ALA A 207 1.51 -2.88 5.07
N VAL A 208 0.67 -2.04 5.65
CA VAL A 208 0.84 -1.62 7.03
C VAL A 208 0.43 -2.80 7.90
N LEU A 209 1.32 -3.21 8.81
CA LEU A 209 0.99 -4.26 9.76
C LEU A 209 -0.03 -3.82 10.77
N GLY A 210 -0.83 -4.77 11.21
CA GLY A 210 -1.87 -4.58 12.19
C GLY A 210 -1.34 -4.59 13.62
N LYS A 211 -2.25 -4.30 14.54
CA LYS A 211 -2.09 -4.49 15.98
C LYS A 211 -3.33 -5.18 16.56
N GLY A 212 -3.91 -6.12 15.81
CA GLY A 212 -5.00 -6.95 16.32
C GLY A 212 -6.40 -6.61 15.82
N VAL A 213 -7.36 -6.85 16.71
CA VAL A 213 -8.79 -6.66 16.52
C VAL A 213 -9.30 -5.65 17.54
N TRP A 214 -10.16 -4.74 17.10
CA TRP A 214 -10.85 -3.77 17.95
C TRP A 214 -12.32 -4.12 18.00
N LYS A 215 -12.92 -3.85 19.15
CA LYS A 215 -14.33 -4.08 19.41
C LYS A 215 -15.02 -2.77 19.76
N SER A 216 -16.21 -2.58 19.21
CA SER A 216 -17.19 -1.59 19.64
C SER A 216 -18.39 -2.33 20.24
N THR A 217 -19.07 -1.69 21.19
CA THR A 217 -20.36 -2.13 21.75
C THR A 217 -21.41 -1.01 21.71
N ASP A 218 -21.14 0.05 20.95
CA ASP A 218 -21.92 1.28 20.86
C ASP A 218 -22.21 1.71 19.40
N GLY A 219 -22.25 0.73 18.48
CA GLY A 219 -22.56 0.99 17.08
C GLY A 219 -21.45 1.74 16.33
N GLY A 220 -20.20 1.46 16.72
CA GLY A 220 -18.99 2.01 16.10
C GLY A 220 -18.65 3.44 16.52
N ALA A 221 -19.26 3.96 17.58
CA ALA A 221 -18.95 5.29 18.11
C ALA A 221 -17.60 5.32 18.86
N SER A 222 -17.27 4.24 19.57
CA SER A 222 -15.97 4.05 20.20
C SER A 222 -15.46 2.62 20.04
N TRP A 223 -14.13 2.47 20.11
CA TRP A 223 -13.43 1.22 19.80
C TRP A 223 -12.32 0.93 20.81
N THR A 224 -12.27 -0.31 21.30
CA THR A 224 -11.25 -0.79 22.22
C THR A 224 -10.48 -1.96 21.60
N GLN A 225 -9.15 -1.90 21.63
CA GLN A 225 -8.30 -3.00 21.18
C GLN A 225 -8.48 -4.23 22.08
N LEU A 226 -8.67 -5.41 21.49
CA LEU A 226 -8.71 -6.68 22.22
C LEU A 226 -7.30 -7.11 22.57
N ALA A 227 -6.97 -7.09 23.87
CA ALA A 227 -5.62 -7.37 24.37
C ALA A 227 -5.07 -8.74 23.94
N SER A 228 -5.94 -9.75 23.80
CA SER A 228 -5.63 -11.10 23.32
C SER A 228 -5.09 -11.15 21.88
N THR A 229 -5.31 -10.08 21.11
CA THR A 229 -5.00 -10.01 19.68
C THR A 229 -3.87 -9.05 19.34
N LYS A 230 -3.18 -8.48 20.34
CA LYS A 230 -2.19 -7.40 20.12
C LYS A 230 -1.05 -7.74 19.13
N PHE A 231 -0.82 -9.04 18.91
CA PHE A 231 0.16 -9.57 17.96
C PHE A 231 -0.48 -10.17 16.70
N PHE A 232 -1.74 -9.92 16.40
CA PHE A 232 -2.33 -10.37 15.14
C PHE A 232 -2.07 -9.27 14.11
N LEU A 233 -1.03 -9.48 13.30
CA LEU A 233 -0.48 -8.43 12.44
C LEU A 233 -1.06 -8.41 11.03
N ARG A 234 -1.74 -9.47 10.59
CA ARG A 234 -2.22 -9.62 9.21
C ARG A 234 -3.54 -10.37 9.15
N SER A 235 -4.59 -9.66 8.75
CA SER A 235 -5.95 -10.20 8.65
C SER A 235 -6.53 -9.94 7.27
N PHE A 236 -7.09 -10.97 6.65
CA PHE A 236 -7.83 -10.82 5.39
C PHE A 236 -9.29 -10.41 5.65
N LYS A 237 -9.96 -11.12 6.58
CA LYS A 237 -11.39 -10.95 6.81
C LYS A 237 -11.80 -11.32 8.23
N ILE A 238 -12.75 -10.58 8.79
CA ILE A 238 -13.42 -10.90 10.05
C ILE A 238 -14.92 -11.05 9.80
N MET A 239 -15.56 -12.01 10.48
CA MET A 239 -17.00 -12.23 10.41
C MET A 239 -17.56 -12.74 11.74
N THR A 240 -18.87 -12.59 11.95
CA THR A 240 -19.59 -13.16 13.10
C THR A 240 -20.69 -14.11 12.64
N ASP A 241 -20.95 -15.17 13.41
CA ASP A 241 -22.16 -15.98 13.23
C ASP A 241 -23.35 -15.45 14.05
N GLU A 242 -24.50 -16.11 13.92
CA GLU A 242 -25.72 -15.75 14.66
C GLU A 242 -25.60 -15.98 16.18
N ALA A 243 -24.67 -16.83 16.63
CA ALA A 243 -24.43 -17.03 18.05
C ALA A 243 -23.47 -15.97 18.65
N GLY A 244 -22.97 -15.04 17.84
CA GLY A 244 -22.00 -14.03 18.24
C GLY A 244 -20.56 -14.55 18.32
N ASN A 245 -20.28 -15.76 17.80
CA ASN A 245 -18.91 -16.22 17.65
C ASN A 245 -18.21 -15.41 16.56
N VAL A 246 -16.93 -15.09 16.76
CA VAL A 246 -16.12 -14.28 15.85
C VAL A 246 -15.13 -15.18 15.13
N TYR A 247 -15.00 -15.01 13.82
CA TYR A 247 -14.10 -15.78 12.95
C TYR A 247 -13.14 -14.83 12.26
N LEU A 248 -11.86 -15.20 12.21
CA LEU A 248 -10.80 -14.34 11.70
C LEU A 248 -9.89 -15.12 10.73
N ALA A 249 -9.93 -14.73 9.46
CA ALA A 249 -9.05 -15.22 8.41
C ALA A 249 -7.72 -14.46 8.47
N THR A 250 -6.64 -15.18 8.70
CA THR A 250 -5.31 -14.63 8.95
C THR A 250 -4.26 -15.20 8.02
N ARG A 251 -3.16 -14.45 7.95
CA ARG A 251 -1.94 -14.86 7.29
C ARG A 251 -0.79 -14.84 8.28
N SER A 252 -0.05 -15.94 8.35
CA SER A 252 1.23 -15.97 9.05
C SER A 252 2.39 -15.80 8.07
N LEU A 253 3.41 -15.08 8.52
CA LEU A 253 4.74 -15.04 7.92
C LEU A 253 5.75 -15.39 9.01
N THR A 254 6.90 -15.87 8.60
CA THR A 254 8.03 -16.08 9.51
C THR A 254 8.46 -14.74 10.09
N THR A 255 8.00 -14.42 11.29
CA THR A 255 8.48 -13.31 12.10
C THR A 255 9.05 -13.87 13.40
N PRO A 256 9.88 -13.11 14.14
CA PRO A 256 10.41 -13.57 15.43
C PRO A 256 9.34 -13.73 16.52
N ILE A 257 8.14 -13.21 16.28
CA ILE A 257 7.01 -13.25 17.21
C ILE A 257 6.02 -14.27 16.68
N GLU A 258 5.52 -15.16 17.52
CA GLU A 258 4.47 -16.09 17.12
C GLU A 258 3.25 -15.32 16.60
N GLN A 259 2.81 -15.68 15.40
CA GLN A 259 1.68 -15.06 14.71
C GLN A 259 0.55 -16.08 14.55
N PRO A 260 -0.72 -15.63 14.62
CA PRO A 260 -1.82 -16.47 14.22
C PRO A 260 -1.67 -16.87 12.74
N TYR A 261 -2.16 -18.06 12.41
CA TYR A 261 -2.16 -18.57 11.04
C TYR A 261 -3.50 -19.20 10.71
N GLY A 262 -3.87 -19.11 9.42
CA GLY A 262 -5.09 -19.69 8.89
C GLY A 262 -6.33 -19.06 9.52
N LEU A 263 -7.18 -19.88 10.13
CA LEU A 263 -8.50 -19.48 10.59
C LEU A 263 -8.64 -19.63 12.10
N LEU A 264 -8.96 -18.52 12.75
CA LEU A 264 -9.23 -18.46 14.19
C LEU A 264 -10.72 -18.29 14.48
N ARG A 265 -11.16 -18.79 15.64
CA ARG A 265 -12.50 -18.58 16.20
C ARG A 265 -12.40 -18.04 17.63
N SER A 266 -13.31 -17.15 18.01
CA SER A 266 -13.57 -16.75 19.40
C SER A 266 -15.05 -16.96 19.71
N LYS A 267 -15.34 -17.50 20.89
CA LYS A 267 -16.71 -17.76 21.39
C LYS A 267 -17.10 -16.89 22.58
N ASP A 268 -16.21 -15.99 22.98
CA ASP A 268 -16.33 -15.13 24.17
C ASP A 268 -16.15 -13.65 23.81
N GLY A 269 -16.50 -13.28 22.58
CA GLY A 269 -16.45 -11.90 22.10
C GLY A 269 -15.02 -11.34 21.97
N GLY A 270 -14.04 -12.22 21.73
CA GLY A 270 -12.65 -11.89 21.44
C GLY A 270 -11.69 -12.01 22.62
N ALA A 271 -12.12 -12.48 23.79
CA ALA A 271 -11.25 -12.63 24.96
C ALA A 271 -10.25 -13.78 24.77
N THR A 272 -10.68 -14.89 24.16
CA THR A 272 -9.81 -16.01 23.77
C THR A 272 -10.06 -16.41 22.31
N TRP A 273 -9.01 -16.96 21.68
CA TRP A 273 -9.03 -17.40 20.29
C TRP A 273 -8.48 -18.82 20.17
N GLU A 274 -9.15 -19.65 19.38
CA GLU A 274 -8.73 -21.00 19.06
C GLU A 274 -8.49 -21.15 17.55
N ASN A 275 -7.44 -21.87 17.17
CA ASN A 275 -7.16 -22.16 15.76
C ASN A 275 -8.02 -23.33 15.29
N ILE A 276 -8.84 -23.10 14.27
CA ILE A 276 -9.74 -24.09 13.67
C ILE A 276 -9.32 -24.47 12.25
N THR A 277 -8.11 -24.12 11.84
CA THR A 277 -7.56 -24.44 10.51
C THR A 277 -7.53 -25.96 10.30
N PRO A 278 -8.14 -26.50 9.23
CA PRO A 278 -8.10 -27.94 8.94
C PRO A 278 -6.67 -28.45 8.79
N VAL A 279 -6.36 -29.60 9.40
CA VAL A 279 -5.01 -30.21 9.32
C VAL A 279 -4.71 -30.89 7.98
N ASN A 280 -5.74 -31.14 7.16
CA ASN A 280 -5.66 -31.89 5.91
C ASN A 280 -5.57 -30.97 4.67
N LEU A 281 -4.96 -29.80 4.81
CA LEU A 281 -4.68 -28.90 3.68
C LEU A 281 -3.43 -29.38 2.94
N THR A 282 -3.51 -29.45 1.62
CA THR A 282 -2.49 -30.03 0.73
C THR A 282 -1.22 -29.18 0.62
N SER A 283 -1.32 -27.87 0.84
CA SER A 283 -0.23 -26.94 1.11
C SER A 283 -0.84 -25.60 1.51
N ASN A 284 -0.08 -24.79 2.27
CA ASN A 284 -0.42 -23.40 2.63
C ASN A 284 -1.71 -23.21 3.45
N THR A 285 -1.54 -22.91 4.74
CA THR A 285 -2.64 -22.72 5.70
C THR A 285 -3.25 -21.32 5.70
N ILE A 286 -2.77 -20.39 4.86
CA ILE A 286 -3.28 -19.01 4.82
C ILE A 286 -4.76 -19.04 4.44
N CYS A 287 -5.61 -18.43 5.26
CA CYS A 287 -7.04 -18.28 4.97
C CYS A 287 -7.27 -16.89 4.37
N THR A 288 -7.75 -16.83 3.13
CA THR A 288 -7.94 -15.56 2.40
C THR A 288 -9.36 -15.04 2.48
N ASP A 289 -10.35 -15.92 2.60
CA ASP A 289 -11.75 -15.53 2.61
C ASP A 289 -12.60 -16.51 3.43
N ILE A 290 -13.69 -16.00 3.99
CA ILE A 290 -14.68 -16.73 4.77
C ILE A 290 -16.07 -16.22 4.44
N GLU A 291 -17.07 -17.11 4.44
CA GLU A 291 -18.45 -16.78 4.11
C GLU A 291 -19.45 -17.64 4.91
N PHE A 292 -20.67 -17.13 5.11
CA PHE A 292 -21.80 -17.92 5.62
C PHE A 292 -22.88 -18.07 4.57
N SER A 293 -23.33 -19.31 4.35
CA SER A 293 -24.59 -19.57 3.67
C SER A 293 -25.78 -19.13 4.56
N GLY A 294 -26.94 -18.93 3.95
CA GLY A 294 -28.15 -18.49 4.64
C GLY A 294 -28.71 -19.46 5.69
N ASN A 295 -28.23 -20.70 5.71
CA ASN A 295 -28.57 -21.71 6.73
C ASN A 295 -27.53 -21.78 7.88
N GLY A 296 -26.57 -20.86 7.94
CA GLY A 296 -25.51 -20.86 8.94
C GLY A 296 -24.31 -21.77 8.61
N ARG A 297 -24.30 -22.46 7.45
CA ARG A 297 -23.12 -23.19 6.99
C ARG A 297 -21.97 -22.23 6.75
N PHE A 298 -20.82 -22.57 7.29
CA PHE A 298 -19.60 -21.77 7.22
C PHE A 298 -18.66 -22.27 6.13
N HIS A 299 -18.04 -21.35 5.42
CA HIS A 299 -17.13 -21.57 4.30
C HIS A 299 -15.81 -20.87 4.57
N ALA A 300 -14.71 -21.51 4.18
CA ALA A 300 -13.39 -20.91 4.25
C ALA A 300 -12.56 -21.30 3.02
N SER A 301 -11.89 -20.32 2.43
CA SER A 301 -10.86 -20.53 1.41
C SER A 301 -9.47 -20.49 2.05
N PHE A 302 -8.61 -21.40 1.60
CA PHE A 302 -7.21 -21.50 2.02
C PHE A 302 -6.29 -21.57 0.81
N GLY A 303 -5.07 -21.11 0.96
CA GLY A 303 -4.05 -21.11 -0.10
C GLY A 303 -3.87 -19.73 -0.73
N TYR A 304 -2.64 -19.20 -0.63
CA TYR A 304 -2.28 -17.87 -1.10
C TYR A 304 -0.79 -17.77 -1.46
N VAL A 305 -0.48 -17.54 -2.73
CA VAL A 305 0.90 -17.29 -3.20
C VAL A 305 0.91 -16.21 -4.27
N THR A 306 2.07 -15.58 -4.50
CA THR A 306 2.28 -14.55 -5.53
C THR A 306 3.04 -15.05 -6.76
N GLY A 307 3.39 -16.33 -6.82
CA GLY A 307 4.14 -16.95 -7.91
C GLY A 307 3.56 -18.29 -8.34
N ALA A 308 4.26 -19.02 -9.23
CA ALA A 308 3.76 -20.28 -9.76
C ALA A 308 3.65 -21.39 -8.69
N GLY A 309 2.75 -22.35 -8.92
CA GLY A 309 2.62 -23.55 -8.09
C GLY A 309 1.68 -23.46 -6.89
N GLY A 310 0.84 -22.43 -6.82
CA GLY A 310 -0.18 -22.29 -5.78
C GLY A 310 -1.21 -23.43 -5.76
N ILE A 311 -1.70 -23.77 -4.57
CA ILE A 311 -2.83 -24.67 -4.40
C ILE A 311 -3.81 -23.98 -3.47
N VAL A 312 -5.07 -23.90 -3.91
CA VAL A 312 -6.17 -23.40 -3.08
C VAL A 312 -7.02 -24.55 -2.57
N ASN A 313 -7.72 -24.33 -1.46
CA ASN A 313 -8.66 -25.26 -0.87
C ASN A 313 -9.90 -24.48 -0.45
N HIS A 314 -11.08 -25.06 -0.63
CA HIS A 314 -12.32 -24.63 -0.01
C HIS A 314 -12.80 -25.74 0.92
N ARG A 315 -13.19 -25.33 2.12
CA ARG A 315 -13.69 -26.19 3.19
C ARG A 315 -14.98 -25.59 3.72
N TYR A 316 -15.90 -26.44 4.15
CA TYR A 316 -17.16 -25.99 4.74
C TYR A 316 -17.58 -26.85 5.94
N THR A 317 -18.40 -26.29 6.81
CA THR A 317 -18.98 -26.99 7.96
C THR A 317 -20.36 -26.46 8.31
N ASP A 318 -21.27 -27.35 8.67
CA ASP A 318 -22.59 -27.00 9.21
C ASP A 318 -22.55 -26.68 10.71
N ASN A 319 -21.42 -26.93 11.38
CA ASN A 319 -21.27 -26.76 12.83
C ASN A 319 -20.08 -25.87 13.18
N PRO A 320 -20.06 -24.60 12.75
CA PRO A 320 -18.90 -23.72 12.89
C PRO A 320 -18.55 -23.41 14.35
N ALA A 321 -19.50 -23.47 15.28
CA ALA A 321 -19.27 -23.26 16.71
C ALA A 321 -18.50 -24.41 17.40
N THR A 322 -18.48 -25.61 16.81
CA THR A 322 -17.85 -26.81 17.41
C THR A 322 -16.78 -27.47 16.54
N VAL A 323 -16.61 -27.03 15.29
CA VAL A 323 -15.55 -27.52 14.40
C VAL A 323 -14.17 -27.39 15.05
N THR A 324 -13.29 -28.36 14.77
CA THR A 324 -11.89 -28.39 15.22
C THR A 324 -10.96 -28.59 14.01
N PRO A 325 -9.63 -28.39 14.16
CA PRO A 325 -8.68 -28.69 13.09
C PRO A 325 -8.78 -30.11 12.50
N THR A 326 -9.22 -31.09 13.30
CA THR A 326 -9.24 -32.52 12.93
C THR A 326 -10.63 -33.08 12.65
N THR A 327 -11.70 -32.40 13.06
CA THR A 327 -13.08 -32.91 12.96
C THR A 327 -14.08 -31.83 12.57
N GLY A 328 -15.08 -32.20 11.76
CA GLY A 328 -16.22 -31.35 11.40
C GLY A 328 -16.05 -30.53 10.10
N TRP A 329 -14.86 -30.52 9.50
CA TRP A 329 -14.63 -29.93 8.18
C TRP A 329 -14.95 -30.91 7.05
N ASN A 330 -15.68 -30.44 6.04
CA ASN A 330 -15.94 -31.15 4.80
C ASN A 330 -15.08 -30.58 3.66
N SER A 331 -14.64 -31.46 2.77
CA SER A 331 -14.01 -31.10 1.50
C SER A 331 -15.07 -30.93 0.42
N SER A 332 -14.99 -29.86 -0.36
CA SER A 332 -15.81 -29.70 -1.55
C SER A 332 -15.20 -30.40 -2.77
N THR A 333 -15.99 -30.61 -3.82
CA THR A 333 -15.53 -31.17 -5.10
C THR A 333 -15.80 -30.21 -6.27
N GLY A 334 -15.07 -30.38 -7.38
CA GLY A 334 -15.32 -29.68 -8.66
C GLY A 334 -14.69 -28.28 -8.80
N ILE A 335 -14.19 -27.70 -7.71
CA ILE A 335 -13.33 -26.51 -7.73
C ILE A 335 -11.85 -26.91 -7.82
N ARG A 336 -11.03 -26.07 -8.45
CA ARG A 336 -9.60 -26.30 -8.68
C ARG A 336 -8.81 -26.27 -7.37
N GLN A 337 -8.56 -27.45 -6.80
CA GLN A 337 -7.91 -27.62 -5.49
C GLN A 337 -6.75 -28.64 -5.50
N ASN A 338 -6.27 -29.05 -6.68
CA ASN A 338 -5.32 -30.15 -6.81
C ASN A 338 -3.97 -29.70 -7.40
N THR A 339 -2.98 -30.58 -7.34
CA THR A 339 -1.60 -30.30 -7.77
C THR A 339 -1.43 -30.23 -9.29
N THR A 340 -2.39 -30.74 -10.07
CA THR A 340 -2.31 -30.77 -11.55
C THR A 340 -2.98 -29.57 -12.20
N ALA A 341 -3.88 -28.89 -11.48
CA ALA A 341 -4.49 -27.63 -11.86
C ALA A 341 -4.32 -26.65 -10.69
N THR A 342 -3.30 -25.80 -10.77
CA THR A 342 -2.91 -24.88 -9.70
C THR A 342 -3.68 -23.57 -9.73
N ALA A 343 -3.84 -22.95 -8.57
CA ALA A 343 -4.39 -21.62 -8.41
C ALA A 343 -3.69 -20.88 -7.28
N ASN A 344 -3.51 -19.57 -7.42
CA ASN A 344 -2.72 -18.78 -6.48
C ASN A 344 -3.55 -18.16 -5.35
N ARG A 345 -4.83 -17.87 -5.62
CA ARG A 345 -5.81 -17.32 -4.67
C ARG A 345 -7.22 -17.77 -5.04
N LEU A 346 -8.10 -17.82 -4.04
CA LEU A 346 -9.52 -18.16 -4.14
C LEU A 346 -10.36 -17.17 -3.34
N GLU A 347 -11.28 -16.48 -4.02
CA GLU A 347 -12.25 -15.55 -3.44
C GLU A 347 -13.67 -16.15 -3.55
N LEU A 348 -14.51 -15.93 -2.55
CA LEU A 348 -15.85 -16.48 -2.43
C LEU A 348 -16.90 -15.36 -2.38
N ALA A 349 -18.14 -15.72 -2.71
CA ALA A 349 -19.31 -14.93 -2.38
C ALA A 349 -20.47 -15.88 -2.09
N ALA A 350 -21.30 -15.55 -1.11
CA ALA A 350 -22.45 -16.36 -0.71
C ALA A 350 -23.74 -15.54 -0.65
N ARG A 351 -24.85 -16.14 -1.10
CA ARG A 351 -26.22 -15.61 -0.92
C ARG A 351 -27.19 -16.77 -0.78
N GLY A 352 -27.72 -16.99 0.42
CA GLY A 352 -28.49 -18.20 0.69
C GLY A 352 -27.60 -19.45 0.57
N ASN A 353 -28.04 -20.46 -0.20
CA ASN A 353 -27.24 -21.65 -0.51
C ASN A 353 -26.49 -21.55 -1.86
N LEU A 354 -26.62 -20.42 -2.56
CA LEU A 354 -25.90 -20.13 -3.78
C LEU A 354 -24.55 -19.52 -3.43
N LEU A 355 -23.48 -20.12 -3.93
CA LEU A 355 -22.14 -19.57 -3.84
C LEU A 355 -21.51 -19.42 -5.22
N TYR A 356 -20.67 -18.41 -5.34
CA TYR A 356 -19.72 -18.27 -6.43
C TYR A 356 -18.31 -18.20 -5.88
N ALA A 357 -17.37 -18.59 -6.72
CA ALA A 357 -15.95 -18.52 -6.43
C ALA A 357 -15.19 -18.08 -7.68
N ILE A 358 -14.11 -17.33 -7.48
CA ILE A 358 -13.14 -17.00 -8.53
C ILE A 358 -11.73 -17.42 -8.08
N THR A 359 -10.89 -17.76 -9.05
CA THR A 359 -9.52 -18.21 -8.80
C THR A 359 -8.55 -17.52 -9.74
N THR A 360 -7.30 -17.43 -9.31
CA THR A 360 -6.21 -16.86 -10.11
C THR A 360 -5.24 -17.93 -10.60
N ASN A 361 -4.68 -17.73 -11.79
CA ASN A 361 -3.64 -18.59 -12.37
C ASN A 361 -2.23 -18.25 -11.83
N SER A 362 -1.19 -18.90 -12.37
CA SER A 362 0.21 -18.71 -11.96
C SER A 362 0.77 -17.30 -12.23
N SER A 363 0.15 -16.56 -13.15
CA SER A 363 0.46 -15.15 -13.44
C SER A 363 -0.43 -14.21 -12.63
N ASN A 364 -1.13 -14.74 -11.62
CA ASN A 364 -2.08 -14.03 -10.76
C ASN A 364 -3.24 -13.35 -11.52
N ASN A 365 -3.61 -13.87 -12.69
CA ASN A 365 -4.81 -13.39 -13.40
C ASN A 365 -6.04 -14.18 -12.98
N VAL A 366 -7.16 -13.51 -12.72
CA VAL A 366 -8.46 -14.17 -12.55
C VAL A 366 -8.83 -14.85 -13.85
N ASP A 367 -8.91 -16.17 -13.84
CA ASP A 367 -9.00 -16.97 -15.07
C ASP A 367 -10.20 -17.91 -15.10
N SER A 368 -10.81 -18.21 -13.94
CA SER A 368 -11.95 -19.11 -13.83
C SER A 368 -12.92 -18.71 -12.73
N SER A 369 -14.21 -18.95 -12.97
CA SER A 369 -15.25 -18.93 -11.94
C SER A 369 -15.94 -20.28 -11.77
N TYR A 370 -16.51 -20.46 -10.58
CA TYR A 370 -17.22 -21.66 -10.17
C TYR A 370 -18.53 -21.27 -9.50
N ARG A 371 -19.53 -22.13 -9.63
CA ARG A 371 -20.84 -21.97 -9.01
C ARG A 371 -21.20 -23.20 -8.19
N SER A 372 -21.79 -22.99 -7.03
CA SER A 372 -22.38 -24.03 -6.19
C SER A 372 -23.80 -23.64 -5.80
N ILE A 373 -24.73 -24.59 -5.85
CA ILE A 373 -26.15 -24.40 -5.49
C ILE A 373 -26.57 -25.27 -4.29
N ASP A 374 -25.65 -26.06 -3.74
CA ASP A 374 -25.88 -27.00 -2.64
C ASP A 374 -25.18 -26.56 -1.34
N GLY A 375 -24.94 -25.25 -1.20
CA GLY A 375 -24.21 -24.69 -0.07
C GLY A 375 -22.74 -25.12 -0.07
N GLY A 376 -22.05 -25.02 -1.20
CA GLY A 376 -20.60 -25.18 -1.32
C GLY A 376 -20.07 -26.62 -1.31
N ALA A 377 -20.94 -27.63 -1.35
CA ALA A 377 -20.51 -29.03 -1.32
C ALA A 377 -19.95 -29.48 -2.69
N THR A 378 -20.66 -29.14 -3.76
CA THR A 378 -20.21 -29.37 -5.14
C THR A 378 -20.12 -28.06 -5.93
N TRP A 379 -19.08 -27.94 -6.76
CA TRP A 379 -18.82 -26.77 -7.57
C TRP A 379 -18.72 -27.15 -9.05
N THR A 380 -19.30 -26.32 -9.91
CA THR A 380 -19.20 -26.46 -11.36
C THR A 380 -18.45 -25.27 -11.92
N LYS A 381 -17.35 -25.51 -12.65
CA LYS A 381 -16.66 -24.45 -13.42
C LYS A 381 -17.62 -23.88 -14.47
N GLN A 382 -17.71 -22.56 -14.57
CA GLN A 382 -18.72 -21.89 -15.40
C GLN A 382 -18.19 -21.51 -16.78
N ASN A 383 -16.94 -21.04 -16.86
CA ASN A 383 -16.33 -20.60 -18.11
C ASN A 383 -15.61 -21.74 -18.85
N ALA A 384 -15.84 -21.86 -20.16
CA ALA A 384 -15.16 -22.83 -21.02
C ALA A 384 -13.73 -22.39 -21.37
N SER A 385 -13.56 -21.10 -21.68
CA SER A 385 -12.27 -20.45 -21.96
C SER A 385 -11.83 -19.61 -20.77
N LEU A 386 -10.52 -19.39 -20.62
CA LEU A 386 -10.00 -18.47 -19.60
C LEU A 386 -10.55 -17.05 -19.84
N TYR A 387 -10.74 -16.32 -18.75
CA TYR A 387 -11.08 -14.90 -18.83
C TYR A 387 -9.93 -14.05 -19.37
N THR A 388 -10.26 -12.83 -19.79
CA THR A 388 -9.26 -11.82 -20.15
C THR A 388 -8.36 -11.50 -18.96
N SER A 389 -7.05 -11.32 -19.21
CA SER A 389 -6.11 -10.87 -18.19
C SER A 389 -6.43 -9.47 -17.67
N SER A 390 -7.07 -8.62 -18.48
CA SER A 390 -7.39 -7.22 -18.12
C SER A 390 -8.28 -7.07 -16.88
N LEU A 391 -8.98 -8.13 -16.44
CA LEU A 391 -9.77 -8.11 -15.20
C LEU A 391 -8.89 -7.76 -14.00
N SER A 392 -7.70 -8.33 -13.92
CA SER A 392 -6.78 -8.19 -12.79
C SER A 392 -5.40 -7.69 -13.18
N ASN A 393 -5.03 -7.75 -14.46
CA ASN A 393 -3.73 -7.35 -15.00
C ASN A 393 -2.52 -7.84 -14.16
N THR A 394 -2.48 -9.14 -13.87
CA THR A 394 -1.48 -9.82 -13.00
C THR A 394 -1.53 -9.47 -11.50
N GLN A 395 -2.50 -8.68 -11.08
CA GLN A 395 -2.65 -8.22 -9.69
C GLN A 395 -3.64 -9.04 -8.86
N GLY A 396 -4.16 -10.16 -9.36
CA GLY A 396 -5.21 -10.91 -8.66
C GLY A 396 -4.80 -11.51 -7.31
N TRP A 397 -3.52 -11.45 -6.95
CA TRP A 397 -3.01 -11.72 -5.60
C TRP A 397 -3.27 -10.58 -4.61
N TYR A 398 -3.44 -9.35 -5.09
CA TYR A 398 -3.60 -8.10 -4.34
C TYR A 398 -5.08 -7.66 -4.30
N ASN A 399 -5.67 -7.40 -5.46
CA ASN A 399 -6.98 -6.77 -5.66
C ASN A 399 -7.98 -7.73 -6.34
N ILE A 400 -8.71 -8.52 -5.57
CA ILE A 400 -9.90 -9.22 -6.11
C ILE A 400 -11.03 -9.21 -5.09
N THR A 401 -12.25 -9.12 -5.61
CA THR A 401 -13.49 -9.19 -4.83
C THR A 401 -14.61 -9.75 -5.71
N LEU A 402 -15.64 -10.33 -5.11
CA LEU A 402 -16.76 -10.95 -5.82
C LEU A 402 -18.08 -10.61 -5.12
N ALA A 403 -19.11 -10.26 -5.89
CA ALA A 403 -20.45 -10.04 -5.36
C ALA A 403 -21.51 -10.76 -6.22
N ILE A 404 -22.58 -11.20 -5.56
CA ILE A 404 -23.75 -11.84 -6.18
C ILE A 404 -24.91 -10.84 -6.18
N HIS A 405 -25.61 -10.72 -7.30
CA HIS A 405 -26.79 -9.87 -7.40
C HIS A 405 -27.86 -10.30 -6.37
N PRO A 406 -28.55 -9.37 -5.69
CA PRO A 406 -29.40 -9.71 -4.55
C PRO A 406 -30.66 -10.50 -4.92
N THR A 407 -31.11 -10.45 -6.17
CA THR A 407 -32.35 -11.10 -6.65
C THR A 407 -32.19 -11.92 -7.94
N ASP A 408 -30.98 -12.07 -8.49
CA ASP A 408 -30.74 -12.80 -9.75
C ASP A 408 -29.53 -13.72 -9.58
N ASP A 409 -29.78 -15.02 -9.60
CA ASP A 409 -28.80 -16.07 -9.34
C ASP A 409 -27.73 -16.19 -10.44
N ASN A 410 -27.95 -15.62 -11.62
CA ASN A 410 -27.02 -15.67 -12.74
C ASN A 410 -26.16 -14.40 -12.84
N GLN A 411 -26.42 -13.39 -12.02
CA GLN A 411 -25.67 -12.14 -12.07
C GLN A 411 -24.62 -12.08 -10.96
N ILE A 412 -23.37 -11.88 -11.39
CA ILE A 412 -22.23 -11.65 -10.51
C ILE A 412 -21.39 -10.50 -11.04
N MET A 413 -20.65 -9.86 -10.14
CA MET A 413 -19.68 -8.82 -10.44
C MET A 413 -18.36 -9.22 -9.80
N MET A 414 -17.30 -9.17 -10.59
CA MET A 414 -15.92 -9.45 -10.18
C MET A 414 -15.16 -8.13 -10.19
N GLY A 415 -14.48 -7.80 -9.11
CA GLY A 415 -13.54 -6.70 -9.08
C GLY A 415 -12.10 -7.19 -9.24
N GLY A 416 -11.30 -6.42 -9.96
CA GLY A 416 -9.85 -6.51 -9.98
C GLY A 416 -9.25 -5.13 -10.22
N LEU A 417 -8.51 -4.95 -11.31
CA LEU A 417 -8.13 -3.63 -11.79
C LEU A 417 -9.38 -2.83 -12.21
N ASP A 418 -10.30 -3.50 -12.92
CA ASP A 418 -11.62 -3.00 -13.29
C ASP A 418 -12.71 -3.97 -12.81
N ALA A 419 -13.97 -3.54 -12.83
CA ALA A 419 -15.10 -4.43 -12.56
C ALA A 419 -15.56 -5.11 -13.85
N TYR A 420 -15.85 -6.40 -13.75
CA TYR A 420 -16.39 -7.23 -14.82
C TYR A 420 -17.68 -7.90 -14.38
N ARG A 421 -18.71 -7.80 -15.20
CA ARG A 421 -20.04 -8.36 -14.94
C ARG A 421 -20.24 -9.65 -15.71
N SER A 422 -20.92 -10.60 -15.08
CA SER A 422 -21.56 -11.71 -15.78
C SER A 422 -23.06 -11.67 -15.56
N VAL A 423 -23.82 -12.07 -16.59
CA VAL A 423 -25.29 -12.22 -16.55
C VAL A 423 -25.75 -13.66 -16.84
N ASN A 424 -24.79 -14.58 -16.96
CA ASN A 424 -25.02 -15.99 -17.31
C ASN A 424 -24.27 -16.93 -16.34
N GLY A 425 -24.24 -16.55 -15.08
CA GLY A 425 -23.66 -17.33 -13.99
C GLY A 425 -22.15 -17.52 -14.10
N GLY A 426 -21.42 -16.56 -14.68
CA GLY A 426 -19.97 -16.64 -14.84
C GLY A 426 -19.52 -17.34 -16.12
N ALA A 427 -20.40 -17.78 -17.03
CA ALA A 427 -19.94 -18.41 -18.27
C ALA A 427 -19.14 -17.44 -19.15
N THR A 428 -19.57 -16.18 -19.24
CA THR A 428 -18.84 -15.08 -19.87
C THR A 428 -18.86 -13.83 -18.99
N ILE A 429 -17.91 -12.93 -19.22
CA ILE A 429 -17.79 -11.65 -18.53
C ILE A 429 -17.68 -10.49 -19.52
N THR A 430 -18.13 -9.32 -19.10
CA THR A 430 -18.03 -8.06 -19.85
C THR A 430 -17.52 -6.96 -18.92
N LYS A 431 -16.59 -6.13 -19.38
CA LYS A 431 -16.09 -4.98 -18.62
C LYS A 431 -17.28 -4.08 -18.26
N ALA A 432 -17.38 -3.74 -16.97
CA ALA A 432 -18.50 -2.99 -16.40
C ALA A 432 -18.08 -1.61 -15.92
N THR A 433 -16.82 -1.42 -15.55
CA THR A 433 -16.24 -0.12 -15.17
C THR A 433 -14.90 0.06 -15.86
N SER A 434 -14.45 1.31 -15.95
CA SER A 434 -13.10 1.66 -16.38
C SER A 434 -12.47 2.63 -15.40
N TRP A 435 -11.23 2.34 -14.98
CA TRP A 435 -10.48 3.20 -14.06
C TRP A 435 -9.91 4.47 -14.71
N VAL A 436 -9.93 4.59 -16.04
CA VAL A 436 -9.50 5.80 -16.78
C VAL A 436 -10.36 6.04 -18.03
N SER A 437 -10.52 7.32 -18.40
CA SER A 437 -11.09 7.87 -19.66
C SER A 437 -12.56 7.56 -20.00
N THR A 438 -13.12 6.42 -19.59
CA THR A 438 -14.44 5.96 -20.07
C THR A 438 -15.47 5.81 -18.94
N THR A 439 -16.75 5.89 -19.31
CA THR A 439 -17.89 5.72 -18.39
C THR A 439 -18.38 4.27 -18.42
N PRO A 440 -18.71 3.66 -17.27
CA PRO A 440 -18.71 4.27 -15.94
C PRO A 440 -17.33 4.20 -15.26
N TYR A 441 -16.91 5.34 -14.72
CA TYR A 441 -15.67 5.47 -13.98
C TYR A 441 -15.81 4.89 -12.57
N VAL A 442 -14.88 4.02 -12.20
CA VAL A 442 -14.60 3.55 -10.83
C VAL A 442 -13.09 3.40 -10.75
N HIS A 443 -12.47 3.94 -9.71
CA HIS A 443 -11.02 3.89 -9.58
C HIS A 443 -10.49 2.45 -9.50
N ALA A 444 -9.26 2.26 -9.97
CA ALA A 444 -8.56 0.99 -9.98
C ALA A 444 -8.46 0.32 -8.60
N ASP A 445 -8.18 -0.99 -8.63
CA ASP A 445 -7.83 -1.85 -7.52
C ASP A 445 -8.96 -2.10 -6.52
N HIS A 446 -9.90 -2.95 -6.93
CA HIS A 446 -11.09 -3.26 -6.17
C HIS A 446 -10.81 -4.30 -5.06
N HIS A 447 -10.92 -3.88 -3.79
CA HIS A 447 -10.71 -4.72 -2.61
C HIS A 447 -11.99 -5.13 -1.89
N PHE A 448 -13.09 -4.42 -2.15
CA PHE A 448 -14.38 -4.68 -1.53
C PHE A 448 -15.52 -4.47 -2.53
N MET A 449 -16.53 -5.32 -2.45
CA MET A 449 -17.76 -5.16 -3.22
C MET A 449 -18.95 -5.74 -2.47
N GLN A 450 -20.05 -4.98 -2.43
CA GLN A 450 -21.29 -5.48 -1.85
C GLN A 450 -22.48 -5.00 -2.67
N TRP A 451 -23.33 -5.95 -3.02
CA TRP A 451 -24.65 -5.72 -3.60
C TRP A 451 -25.72 -5.83 -2.50
N TRP A 452 -26.72 -4.97 -2.57
CA TRP A 452 -27.92 -5.09 -1.73
C TRP A 452 -29.15 -4.53 -2.44
N ASN A 453 -30.32 -4.90 -1.95
CA ASN A 453 -31.59 -4.39 -2.43
C ASN A 453 -32.42 -3.92 -1.23
N ILE A 454 -32.85 -2.65 -1.26
CA ILE A 454 -33.78 -2.07 -0.31
C ILE A 454 -34.88 -1.40 -1.13
N ASP A 455 -36.13 -1.72 -0.81
CA ASP A 455 -37.33 -1.16 -1.46
C ASP A 455 -37.31 -1.26 -3.00
N GLY A 456 -36.76 -2.36 -3.53
CA GLY A 456 -36.66 -2.61 -4.98
C GLY A 456 -35.48 -1.91 -5.66
N GLU A 457 -34.73 -1.06 -4.96
CA GLU A 457 -33.55 -0.40 -5.47
C GLU A 457 -32.30 -1.28 -5.30
N THR A 458 -31.78 -1.83 -6.41
CA THR A 458 -30.54 -2.61 -6.39
C THR A 458 -29.33 -1.67 -6.39
N ARG A 459 -28.59 -1.70 -5.28
CA ARG A 459 -27.42 -0.87 -5.01
C ARG A 459 -26.15 -1.71 -4.99
N LEU A 460 -25.06 -1.19 -5.55
CA LEU A 460 -23.75 -1.83 -5.56
C LEU A 460 -22.71 -0.82 -5.09
N VAL A 461 -21.93 -1.18 -4.07
CA VAL A 461 -20.77 -0.39 -3.64
C VAL A 461 -19.49 -1.12 -4.01
N ILE A 462 -18.50 -0.36 -4.46
CA ILE A 462 -17.13 -0.82 -4.71
C ILE A 462 -16.19 0.01 -3.83
N GLY A 463 -15.33 -0.67 -3.08
CA GLY A 463 -14.21 -0.08 -2.34
C GLY A 463 -12.88 -0.41 -3.05
N CYS A 464 -12.04 0.61 -3.23
CA CYS A 464 -10.85 0.55 -4.07
C CYS A 464 -9.78 1.56 -3.62
N ASP A 465 -8.70 1.69 -4.40
CA ASP A 465 -7.54 2.57 -4.07
C ASP A 465 -7.88 4.08 -4.22
N GLY A 466 -9.02 4.38 -4.84
CA GLY A 466 -9.60 5.72 -4.94
C GLY A 466 -10.72 6.01 -3.94
N GLY A 467 -11.14 5.04 -3.11
CA GLY A 467 -12.19 5.20 -2.10
C GLY A 467 -13.44 4.39 -2.41
N LEU A 468 -14.63 5.00 -2.25
CA LEU A 468 -15.92 4.34 -2.40
C LEU A 468 -16.71 4.85 -3.60
N PHE A 469 -17.29 3.92 -4.36
CA PHE A 469 -18.14 4.21 -5.51
C PHE A 469 -19.47 3.47 -5.37
N LEU A 470 -20.58 4.19 -5.49
CA LEU A 470 -21.94 3.67 -5.35
C LEU A 470 -22.66 3.71 -6.70
N SER A 471 -23.24 2.58 -7.07
CA SER A 471 -24.31 2.47 -8.04
C SER A 471 -25.65 2.28 -7.35
N ARG A 472 -26.69 2.98 -7.85
CA ARG A 472 -28.09 2.83 -7.42
C ARG A 472 -28.99 2.22 -8.50
N ASN A 473 -28.37 1.73 -9.59
CA ASN A 473 -29.05 1.21 -10.78
C ASN A 473 -28.40 -0.09 -11.28
N ASN A 474 -28.08 -0.98 -10.34
CA ASN A 474 -27.52 -2.30 -10.64
C ASN A 474 -26.19 -2.28 -11.43
N GLY A 475 -25.27 -1.40 -11.05
CA GLY A 475 -23.93 -1.32 -11.63
C GLY A 475 -23.87 -0.71 -13.03
N VAL A 476 -24.93 -0.02 -13.49
CA VAL A 476 -24.94 0.65 -14.81
C VAL A 476 -24.24 2.00 -14.76
N ALA A 477 -24.43 2.76 -13.68
CA ALA A 477 -23.72 4.01 -13.42
C ALA A 477 -23.23 4.06 -11.98
N PHE A 478 -22.07 4.69 -11.78
CA PHE A 478 -21.43 4.86 -10.48
C PHE A 478 -21.22 6.35 -10.16
N ARG A 479 -21.22 6.65 -8.86
CA ARG A 479 -20.86 7.94 -8.29
C ARG A 479 -19.93 7.73 -7.13
N ASP A 480 -18.87 8.51 -7.04
CA ASP A 480 -18.01 8.49 -5.86
C ASP A 480 -18.76 8.88 -4.58
N LYS A 481 -18.21 8.46 -3.44
CA LYS A 481 -18.67 8.81 -2.10
C LYS A 481 -17.52 9.35 -1.26
N ASN A 482 -16.66 10.15 -1.87
CA ASN A 482 -15.31 10.44 -1.35
C ASN A 482 -15.16 11.85 -0.74
N ARG A 483 -16.20 12.69 -0.78
CA ARG A 483 -16.18 14.01 -0.12
C ARG A 483 -16.06 13.88 1.40
N ASN A 484 -15.18 14.69 1.99
CA ASN A 484 -14.83 14.73 3.43
C ASN A 484 -14.20 13.43 3.96
N LEU A 485 -13.74 12.55 3.07
CA LEU A 485 -13.03 11.33 3.44
C LEU A 485 -11.53 11.56 3.25
N GLY A 486 -10.84 11.93 4.32
CA GLY A 486 -9.42 12.32 4.27
C GLY A 486 -8.47 11.15 4.49
N ILE A 487 -8.32 10.24 3.52
CA ILE A 487 -7.50 9.03 3.67
C ILE A 487 -6.37 8.86 2.62
N LYS A 488 -6.05 9.93 1.87
CA LYS A 488 -4.99 9.88 0.84
C LYS A 488 -3.62 9.66 1.48
N GLN A 489 -2.81 8.81 0.87
CA GLN A 489 -1.48 8.42 1.37
C GLN A 489 -0.39 9.26 0.70
N PHE A 490 -0.07 10.43 1.29
CA PHE A 490 0.97 11.31 0.76
C PHE A 490 2.39 10.81 1.07
N TYR A 491 3.25 10.75 0.06
CA TYR A 491 4.67 10.40 0.20
C TYR A 491 5.54 11.60 0.57
N ALA A 492 5.29 12.76 -0.05
CA ALA A 492 6.09 13.98 0.12
C ALA A 492 5.27 15.23 -0.21
N GLY A 493 5.73 16.39 0.28
CA GLY A 493 5.12 17.69 0.02
C GLY A 493 6.14 18.82 -0.10
N ALA A 494 5.76 19.87 -0.84
CA ALA A 494 6.54 21.10 -0.99
C ALA A 494 5.65 22.33 -0.80
N ILE A 495 6.16 23.33 -0.08
CA ILE A 495 5.44 24.56 0.24
C ILE A 495 5.90 25.70 -0.66
N HIS A 496 4.97 26.61 -0.98
CA HIS A 496 5.28 27.81 -1.73
C HIS A 496 6.20 28.75 -0.91
N PRO A 497 7.21 29.41 -1.53
CA PRO A 497 8.20 30.21 -0.81
C PRO A 497 7.65 31.47 -0.13
N THR A 498 6.52 32.00 -0.62
CA THR A 498 5.87 33.16 0.02
C THR A 498 5.32 32.78 1.40
N ALA A 499 5.83 33.44 2.44
CA ALA A 499 5.37 33.27 3.82
C ALA A 499 3.83 33.44 3.94
N GLY A 500 3.19 32.50 4.65
CA GLY A 500 1.74 32.50 4.84
C GLY A 500 0.93 32.07 3.61
N SER A 501 1.58 31.72 2.50
CA SER A 501 0.87 31.18 1.34
C SER A 501 0.21 29.84 1.70
N PRO A 502 -1.08 29.66 1.39
CA PRO A 502 -1.71 28.36 1.51
C PRO A 502 -1.22 27.38 0.44
N TYR A 503 -0.51 27.82 -0.60
CA TYR A 503 -0.19 26.93 -1.70
C TYR A 503 0.90 25.90 -1.34
N LEU A 504 0.56 24.62 -1.49
CA LEU A 504 1.49 23.50 -1.44
C LEU A 504 1.17 22.49 -2.55
N ILE A 505 2.16 21.66 -2.88
CA ILE A 505 1.98 20.47 -3.70
C ILE A 505 2.36 19.23 -2.91
N ALA A 506 1.68 18.11 -3.14
CA ALA A 506 1.97 16.85 -2.46
C ALA A 506 1.66 15.65 -3.35
N GLY A 507 2.55 14.67 -3.39
CA GLY A 507 2.38 13.43 -4.14
C GLY A 507 1.74 12.34 -3.27
N ALA A 508 0.72 11.65 -3.78
CA ALA A 508 0.01 10.57 -3.12
C ALA A 508 0.10 9.24 -3.88
N GLN A 509 0.11 8.13 -3.15
CA GLN A 509 -0.02 6.78 -3.69
C GLN A 509 -1.31 6.62 -4.50
N ASP A 510 -1.20 6.07 -5.72
CA ASP A 510 -2.29 5.73 -6.68
C ASP A 510 -3.26 6.87 -7.04
N ASN A 511 -3.03 8.06 -6.48
CA ASN A 511 -3.97 9.17 -6.47
C ASN A 511 -3.33 10.46 -7.02
N GLY A 512 -2.09 10.38 -7.49
CA GLY A 512 -1.43 11.43 -8.23
C GLY A 512 -0.79 12.52 -7.37
N THR A 513 -0.38 13.60 -8.04
CA THR A 513 0.15 14.80 -7.36
C THR A 513 -0.93 15.86 -7.24
N HIS A 514 -1.10 16.41 -6.05
CA HIS A 514 -2.15 17.37 -5.71
C HIS A 514 -1.60 18.77 -5.47
N GLN A 515 -2.23 19.78 -6.09
CA GLN A 515 -2.11 21.18 -5.71
C GLN A 515 -3.17 21.54 -4.67
N ILE A 516 -2.75 22.04 -3.51
CA ILE A 516 -3.65 22.54 -2.47
C ILE A 516 -3.42 24.04 -2.33
N LYS A 517 -4.38 24.84 -2.78
CA LYS A 517 -4.22 26.31 -2.95
C LYS A 517 -4.93 27.15 -1.89
N TYR A 518 -5.75 26.55 -1.05
CA TYR A 518 -6.60 27.27 -0.10
C TYR A 518 -6.23 26.88 1.35
N PRO A 519 -6.44 27.80 2.32
CA PRO A 519 -6.21 27.51 3.73
C PRO A 519 -7.17 26.43 4.24
N GLY A 520 -6.82 25.84 5.37
CA GLY A 520 -7.57 24.77 6.02
C GLY A 520 -7.70 23.49 5.18
N LEU A 521 -8.73 22.73 5.54
CA LEU A 521 -9.25 21.61 4.78
C LEU A 521 -10.02 22.15 3.56
N SER A 522 -9.52 21.89 2.35
CA SER A 522 -10.04 22.49 1.12
C SER A 522 -10.06 21.50 -0.03
N SER A 523 -10.47 21.92 -1.23
CA SER A 523 -10.27 21.08 -2.42
C SER A 523 -8.79 21.04 -2.84
N SER A 524 -8.43 20.04 -3.63
CA SER A 524 -7.16 19.99 -4.36
C SER A 524 -7.35 19.80 -5.86
N ILE A 525 -6.28 20.01 -6.64
CA ILE A 525 -6.24 19.75 -8.07
C ILE A 525 -5.19 18.68 -8.33
N GLU A 526 -5.59 17.52 -8.82
CA GLU A 526 -4.67 16.49 -9.31
C GLU A 526 -4.03 16.96 -10.62
N VAL A 527 -2.71 17.09 -10.65
CA VAL A 527 -1.95 17.60 -11.80
C VAL A 527 -1.12 16.52 -12.50
N THR A 528 -1.04 15.33 -11.92
CA THR A 528 -0.40 14.15 -12.50
C THR A 528 -1.13 12.91 -11.97
N GLY A 529 -1.43 11.94 -12.83
CA GLY A 529 -2.03 10.65 -12.44
C GLY A 529 -1.04 9.61 -11.91
N GLY A 530 -1.54 8.41 -11.61
CA GLY A 530 -0.78 7.30 -11.03
C GLY A 530 -0.28 7.60 -9.61
N ASP A 531 0.89 7.08 -9.22
CA ASP A 531 1.61 7.54 -8.04
C ASP A 531 2.12 8.99 -8.19
N GLY A 532 1.85 9.84 -7.20
CA GLY A 532 2.60 11.07 -6.99
C GLY A 532 3.68 10.86 -5.93
N CYS A 533 4.96 10.99 -6.28
CA CYS A 533 6.07 10.77 -5.35
C CYS A 533 6.67 12.09 -4.80
N TYR A 534 7.98 12.30 -4.93
CA TYR A 534 8.65 13.54 -4.55
C TYR A 534 8.20 14.73 -5.40
N VAL A 535 8.14 15.90 -4.77
CA VAL A 535 7.69 17.15 -5.37
C VAL A 535 8.59 18.31 -4.95
N HIS A 536 8.65 19.38 -5.76
CA HIS A 536 9.39 20.59 -5.42
C HIS A 536 8.71 21.85 -5.99
N ILE A 537 8.73 22.94 -5.23
CA ILE A 537 8.41 24.29 -5.71
C ILE A 537 9.69 25.09 -5.60
N ASN A 538 10.14 25.69 -6.71
CA ASN A 538 11.39 26.45 -6.68
C ASN A 538 11.25 27.67 -5.76
N GLN A 539 12.18 27.80 -4.80
CA GLN A 539 12.08 28.80 -3.74
C GLN A 539 12.49 30.22 -4.19
N LEU A 540 13.16 30.36 -5.34
CA LEU A 540 13.52 31.65 -5.95
C LEU A 540 12.55 32.05 -7.07
N ASN A 541 11.98 31.08 -7.77
CA ASN A 541 11.00 31.26 -8.84
C ASN A 541 9.90 30.20 -8.77
N PRO A 542 8.80 30.45 -8.03
CA PRO A 542 7.74 29.45 -7.83
C PRO A 542 6.93 29.12 -9.09
N GLN A 543 7.22 29.75 -10.23
CA GLN A 543 6.71 29.30 -11.52
C GLN A 543 7.27 27.94 -11.93
N ILE A 544 8.46 27.60 -11.45
CA ILE A 544 9.12 26.31 -11.68
C ILE A 544 8.68 25.33 -10.58
N GLN A 545 8.06 24.23 -10.98
CA GLN A 545 7.58 23.19 -10.07
C GLN A 545 7.86 21.81 -10.64
N PHE A 546 8.09 20.83 -9.77
CA PHE A 546 8.33 19.45 -10.12
C PHE A 546 7.41 18.52 -9.35
N ALA A 547 6.99 17.47 -10.03
CA ALA A 547 6.31 16.32 -9.49
C ALA A 547 6.94 15.07 -10.11
N THR A 548 6.74 13.93 -9.48
CA THR A 548 7.31 12.66 -9.95
C THR A 548 6.25 11.58 -9.95
N TYR A 549 6.36 10.69 -10.93
CA TYR A 549 5.75 9.36 -10.86
C TYR A 549 6.77 8.43 -10.18
N THR A 550 6.80 7.15 -10.53
CA THR A 550 7.80 6.20 -10.06
C THR A 550 9.15 6.35 -10.78
N ASN A 551 10.21 5.82 -10.18
CA ASN A 551 11.55 5.72 -10.77
C ASN A 551 12.08 7.07 -11.31
N SER A 552 12.60 7.14 -12.54
CA SER A 552 13.13 8.37 -13.15
C SER A 552 12.13 9.03 -14.11
N GLN A 553 10.86 9.07 -13.71
CA GLN A 553 9.77 9.69 -14.48
C GLN A 553 9.30 10.98 -13.80
N TYR A 554 9.60 12.12 -14.43
CA TYR A 554 9.37 13.44 -13.87
C TYR A 554 8.28 14.19 -14.63
N ARG A 555 7.64 15.11 -13.92
CA ARG A 555 6.69 16.09 -14.44
C ARG A 555 7.19 17.46 -14.03
N ARG A 556 7.15 18.43 -14.94
CA ARG A 556 7.64 19.80 -14.69
C ARG A 556 6.63 20.84 -15.14
N SER A 557 6.57 21.94 -14.41
CA SER A 557 5.82 23.13 -14.77
C SER A 557 6.74 24.35 -14.76
N THR A 558 6.50 25.30 -15.67
CA THR A 558 7.20 26.59 -15.73
C THR A 558 6.25 27.78 -15.67
N ASN A 559 4.99 27.54 -15.29
CA ASN A 559 3.92 28.55 -15.21
C ASN A 559 3.12 28.45 -13.91
N GLY A 560 3.77 28.05 -12.83
CA GLY A 560 3.16 27.99 -11.50
C GLY A 560 2.24 26.79 -11.32
N GLY A 561 2.42 25.74 -12.12
CA GLY A 561 1.62 24.52 -12.07
C GLY A 561 0.31 24.62 -12.84
N GLN A 562 0.16 25.57 -13.77
CA GLN A 562 -1.02 25.64 -14.65
C GLN A 562 -0.98 24.55 -15.73
N THR A 563 0.20 24.22 -16.25
CA THR A 563 0.41 23.08 -17.15
C THR A 563 1.66 22.30 -16.76
N TRP A 564 1.65 21.01 -17.06
CA TRP A 564 2.71 20.08 -16.70
C TRP A 564 3.17 19.27 -17.92
N ALA A 565 4.48 19.26 -18.16
CA ALA A 565 5.12 18.48 -19.22
C ALA A 565 5.86 17.27 -18.63
N GLN A 566 5.86 16.16 -19.37
CA GLN A 566 6.65 14.98 -19.01
C GLN A 566 8.14 15.21 -19.29
N ALA A 567 8.98 14.62 -18.44
CA ALA A 567 10.41 14.51 -18.62
C ALA A 567 10.85 13.14 -18.09
N ASN A 568 10.66 12.12 -18.93
CA ASN A 568 10.90 10.72 -18.56
C ASN A 568 12.29 10.30 -19.00
N PHE A 569 13.08 9.77 -18.07
CA PHE A 569 14.41 9.23 -18.38
C PHE A 569 14.45 7.70 -18.33
N SER A 570 13.68 7.08 -17.45
CA SER A 570 13.61 5.62 -17.32
C SER A 570 12.47 5.19 -16.38
N SER A 571 11.76 4.14 -16.74
CA SER A 571 10.84 3.38 -15.87
C SER A 571 11.50 2.20 -15.14
N ALA A 572 12.81 1.99 -15.35
CA ALA A 572 13.56 0.85 -14.78
C ALA A 572 14.73 1.26 -13.88
N THR A 573 14.99 2.56 -13.72
CA THR A 573 16.10 3.09 -12.92
C THR A 573 15.68 4.30 -12.11
N GLY A 574 16.27 4.45 -10.93
CA GLY A 574 15.75 5.31 -9.85
C GLY A 574 14.88 4.48 -8.90
N LEU A 575 14.85 4.87 -7.63
CA LEU A 575 14.03 4.17 -6.63
C LEU A 575 12.54 4.40 -6.95
N PHE A 576 11.66 3.48 -6.56
CA PHE A 576 10.21 3.62 -6.81
C PHE A 576 9.71 5.00 -6.36
N VAL A 577 9.89 5.34 -5.07
CA VAL A 577 9.74 6.72 -4.57
C VAL A 577 11.10 7.40 -4.67
N ASN A 578 11.42 7.99 -5.83
CA ASN A 578 12.78 8.42 -6.14
C ASN A 578 13.17 9.73 -5.43
N PRO A 579 14.14 9.71 -4.49
CA PRO A 579 14.54 10.91 -3.79
C PRO A 579 15.35 11.83 -4.70
N PHE A 580 15.06 13.12 -4.61
CA PHE A 580 15.84 14.18 -5.23
C PHE A 580 15.87 15.43 -4.35
N ASP A 581 16.82 16.32 -4.63
CA ASP A 581 16.73 17.72 -4.25
C ASP A 581 17.12 18.61 -5.44
N TYR A 582 16.71 19.88 -5.38
CA TYR A 582 16.78 20.81 -6.49
C TYR A 582 17.50 22.10 -6.11
N ASP A 583 18.49 22.47 -6.92
CA ASP A 583 19.22 23.71 -6.76
C ASP A 583 18.48 24.84 -7.50
N ASP A 584 17.73 25.62 -6.73
CA ASP A 584 16.89 26.71 -7.21
C ASP A 584 17.67 27.80 -7.95
N ALA A 585 18.96 28.00 -7.62
CA ALA A 585 19.80 29.03 -8.22
C ALA A 585 20.37 28.59 -9.57
N THR A 586 20.70 27.31 -9.73
CA THR A 586 21.28 26.78 -10.98
C THR A 586 20.31 25.98 -11.83
N ASN A 587 19.07 25.83 -11.37
CA ASN A 587 18.04 24.99 -11.99
C ASN A 587 18.49 23.54 -12.21
N THR A 588 19.26 22.98 -11.28
CA THR A 588 19.84 21.63 -11.39
C THR A 588 19.20 20.67 -10.40
N MET A 589 18.68 19.54 -10.88
CA MET A 589 18.16 18.46 -10.03
C MET A 589 19.22 17.38 -9.80
N TYR A 590 19.30 16.87 -8.59
CA TYR A 590 20.13 15.73 -8.20
C TYR A 590 19.24 14.63 -7.64
N ALA A 591 19.20 13.48 -8.30
CA ALA A 591 18.29 12.39 -7.96
C ALA A 591 19.01 11.03 -7.93
N SER A 592 18.40 10.04 -7.29
CA SER A 592 18.93 8.67 -7.35
C SER A 592 18.75 8.07 -8.75
N ASN A 593 19.67 7.19 -9.14
CA ASN A 593 19.55 6.37 -10.35
C ASN A 593 19.58 4.85 -10.05
N GLY A 594 19.72 4.47 -8.78
CA GLY A 594 19.74 3.07 -8.38
C GLY A 594 18.35 2.50 -8.13
N VAL A 595 18.25 1.17 -8.10
CA VAL A 595 17.03 0.44 -7.73
C VAL A 595 17.31 -0.36 -6.46
N SER A 596 16.30 -0.61 -5.63
CA SER A 596 16.47 -1.28 -4.34
C SER A 596 17.02 -2.71 -4.49
N ALA A 597 16.60 -3.42 -5.55
CA ALA A 597 17.00 -4.80 -5.80
C ALA A 597 18.47 -4.96 -6.19
N THR A 598 19.01 -3.99 -6.93
CA THR A 598 20.40 -4.00 -7.39
C THR A 598 21.01 -2.61 -7.15
N PRO A 599 21.45 -2.32 -5.91
CA PRO A 599 22.01 -1.02 -5.59
C PRO A 599 23.23 -0.68 -6.46
N ASN A 600 23.31 0.57 -6.90
CA ASN A 600 24.45 1.12 -7.62
C ASN A 600 25.03 2.32 -6.88
N ILE A 601 25.87 3.13 -7.53
CA ILE A 601 26.51 4.32 -6.96
C ILE A 601 26.25 5.56 -7.82
N GLN A 602 25.17 5.55 -8.60
CA GLN A 602 24.89 6.55 -9.61
C GLN A 602 23.91 7.59 -9.09
N VAL A 603 24.26 8.85 -9.30
CA VAL A 603 23.39 10.00 -9.14
C VAL A 603 23.06 10.56 -10.52
N ARG A 604 21.78 10.82 -10.77
CA ARG A 604 21.32 11.55 -11.94
C ARG A 604 21.44 13.04 -11.65
N ARG A 605 22.21 13.75 -12.47
CA ARG A 605 22.30 15.21 -12.46
C ARG A 605 21.62 15.77 -13.70
N TRP A 606 20.54 16.51 -13.49
CA TRP A 606 19.73 17.10 -14.55
C TRP A 606 19.86 18.63 -14.51
N VAL A 607 20.83 19.13 -15.28
CA VAL A 607 21.12 20.56 -15.43
C VAL A 607 20.06 21.21 -16.31
N ASN A 608 19.64 22.42 -15.96
CA ASN A 608 18.55 23.14 -16.64
C ASN A 608 17.24 22.31 -16.70
N ALA A 609 16.90 21.62 -15.62
CA ALA A 609 15.74 20.73 -15.55
C ALA A 609 14.39 21.31 -16.01
N PRO A 610 14.10 22.62 -15.88
CA PRO A 610 12.85 23.19 -16.38
C PRO A 610 12.64 23.06 -17.90
N THR A 611 13.72 22.94 -18.68
CA THR A 611 13.64 22.91 -20.15
C THR A 611 14.41 21.75 -20.79
N SER A 612 15.52 21.31 -20.19
CA SER A 612 16.37 20.25 -20.75
C SER A 612 15.65 18.90 -20.87
N GLY A 613 15.81 18.21 -22.00
CA GLY A 613 15.37 16.83 -22.20
C GLY A 613 16.44 15.78 -21.89
N THR A 614 17.62 16.19 -21.45
CA THR A 614 18.77 15.29 -21.20
C THR A 614 19.30 15.46 -19.78
N SER A 615 19.89 14.39 -19.24
CA SER A 615 20.56 14.39 -17.94
C SER A 615 21.84 13.56 -17.99
N ASN A 616 22.73 13.76 -17.03
CA ASN A 616 23.98 13.03 -16.91
C ASN A 616 23.92 12.05 -15.73
N LEU A 617 24.54 10.89 -15.89
CA LEU A 617 24.74 9.94 -14.80
C LEU A 617 26.16 10.06 -14.26
N ILE A 618 26.26 10.33 -12.96
CA ILE A 618 27.52 10.55 -12.26
C ILE A 618 27.75 9.37 -11.30
N ASN A 619 28.86 8.66 -11.46
CA ASN A 619 29.28 7.64 -10.50
C ASN A 619 30.03 8.30 -9.34
N ILE A 620 29.56 8.07 -8.12
CA ILE A 620 30.18 8.55 -6.87
C ILE A 620 30.77 7.33 -6.15
N ALA A 621 32.07 7.08 -6.33
CA ALA A 621 32.70 5.86 -5.81
C ALA A 621 32.64 5.79 -4.27
N GLU A 622 32.62 6.94 -3.61
CA GLU A 622 32.60 7.14 -2.17
C GLU A 622 31.26 6.73 -1.53
N LEU A 623 30.21 6.48 -2.33
CA LEU A 623 28.97 5.85 -1.84
C LEU A 623 29.18 4.39 -1.45
N ARG A 624 30.26 3.72 -1.90
CA ARG A 624 30.50 2.34 -1.48
C ARG A 624 30.83 2.27 0.02
N ARG A 625 30.22 1.30 0.71
CA ARG A 625 30.57 0.94 2.09
C ARG A 625 30.98 -0.53 2.10
N ASN A 626 32.16 -0.82 2.65
CA ASN A 626 32.70 -2.19 2.74
C ASN A 626 32.72 -2.96 1.40
N GLY A 627 32.95 -2.26 0.29
CA GLY A 627 32.98 -2.86 -1.05
C GLY A 627 31.60 -3.06 -1.70
N SER A 628 30.51 -2.88 -0.96
CA SER A 628 29.14 -2.94 -1.49
C SER A 628 28.70 -1.59 -2.05
N ASN A 629 27.93 -1.61 -3.14
CA ASN A 629 27.29 -0.42 -3.68
C ASN A 629 26.19 0.08 -2.73
N SER A 630 25.92 1.39 -2.79
CA SER A 630 24.91 2.06 -1.98
C SER A 630 24.18 3.06 -2.85
N ASN A 631 22.86 2.89 -2.99
CA ASN A 631 22.03 3.87 -3.68
C ASN A 631 22.14 5.20 -2.96
N ALA A 632 22.12 6.31 -3.70
CA ALA A 632 21.87 7.61 -3.13
C ALA A 632 20.40 7.67 -2.68
N THR A 633 20.14 8.00 -1.42
CA THR A 633 18.81 7.89 -0.80
C THR A 633 18.36 9.16 -0.10
N ALA A 634 19.25 10.12 0.08
CA ALA A 634 18.94 11.44 0.60
C ALA A 634 19.75 12.48 -0.16
N PHE A 635 19.12 13.61 -0.47
CA PHE A 635 19.75 14.75 -1.12
C PHE A 635 19.42 16.02 -0.34
N LYS A 636 20.39 16.91 -0.21
CA LYS A 636 20.17 18.27 0.26
C LYS A 636 21.09 19.24 -0.46
N VAL A 637 20.53 20.15 -1.24
CA VAL A 637 21.27 21.29 -1.79
C VAL A 637 21.50 22.28 -0.65
N SER A 638 22.72 22.78 -0.53
CA SER A 638 23.07 23.78 0.46
C SER A 638 22.39 25.12 0.11
N PRO A 639 21.64 25.73 1.05
CA PRO A 639 21.16 27.10 0.88
C PRO A 639 22.26 28.14 1.20
N HIS A 640 23.44 27.73 1.67
CA HIS A 640 24.50 28.61 2.18
C HIS A 640 25.74 28.66 1.28
N THR A 641 26.06 27.55 0.61
CA THR A 641 27.21 27.42 -0.27
C THR A 641 26.74 27.04 -1.67
N ALA A 642 26.96 27.94 -2.63
CA ALA A 642 26.57 27.70 -4.01
C ALA A 642 27.15 26.38 -4.55
N ASN A 643 26.33 25.63 -5.29
CA ASN A 643 26.69 24.38 -5.95
C ASN A 643 27.15 23.25 -5.01
N ARG A 644 26.85 23.32 -3.71
CA ARG A 644 27.12 22.22 -2.77
C ARG A 644 25.89 21.35 -2.59
N VAL A 645 26.09 20.05 -2.63
CA VAL A 645 25.03 19.05 -2.38
C VAL A 645 25.51 18.05 -1.34
N PHE A 646 24.66 17.73 -0.38
CA PHE A 646 24.86 16.61 0.53
C PHE A 646 24.12 15.39 -0.01
N VAL A 647 24.79 14.24 -0.04
CA VAL A 647 24.26 12.99 -0.58
C VAL A 647 24.39 11.89 0.47
N GLY A 648 23.26 11.36 0.91
CA GLY A 648 23.18 10.20 1.80
C GLY A 648 22.98 8.89 1.03
N GLY A 649 23.45 7.78 1.58
CA GLY A 649 23.35 6.46 0.96
C GLY A 649 22.52 5.43 1.74
N SER A 650 21.99 4.44 1.03
CA SER A 650 21.25 3.29 1.59
C SER A 650 22.04 2.44 2.59
N THR A 651 23.37 2.57 2.63
CA THR A 651 24.27 1.91 3.59
C THR A 651 24.82 2.86 4.65
N GLY A 652 24.30 4.09 4.72
CA GLY A 652 24.61 5.05 5.78
C GLY A 652 25.81 5.95 5.52
N ARG A 653 26.30 6.00 4.29
CA ARG A 653 27.29 6.98 3.84
C ARG A 653 26.67 8.37 3.79
N LEU A 654 27.42 9.40 4.15
CA LEU A 654 27.01 10.80 3.98
C LEU A 654 28.17 11.58 3.37
N LEU A 655 27.92 12.16 2.19
CA LEU A 655 28.92 12.80 1.37
C LEU A 655 28.58 14.27 1.20
N ARG A 656 29.60 15.13 1.18
CA ARG A 656 29.53 16.52 0.71
C ARG A 656 30.13 16.58 -0.69
N TRP A 657 29.33 17.02 -1.65
CA TRP A 657 29.73 17.20 -3.04
C TRP A 657 29.82 18.70 -3.35
N ASP A 658 31.05 19.18 -3.48
CA ASP A 658 31.37 20.58 -3.80
C ASP A 658 31.41 20.80 -5.33
N ASN A 659 30.94 21.97 -5.78
CA ASN A 659 30.83 22.29 -7.22
C ASN A 659 30.07 21.19 -8.01
N ALA A 660 28.96 20.71 -7.46
CA ALA A 660 28.19 19.62 -8.02
C ALA A 660 27.58 19.93 -9.40
N ASN A 661 27.48 21.22 -9.75
CA ASN A 661 26.94 21.71 -11.01
C ASN A 661 27.91 21.56 -12.21
N VAL A 662 29.20 21.32 -11.99
CA VAL A 662 30.22 21.27 -13.05
C VAL A 662 30.80 19.87 -13.27
N GLY A 663 31.45 19.69 -14.43
CA GLY A 663 32.22 18.50 -14.81
C GLY A 663 31.40 17.44 -15.53
N ASP A 664 31.73 17.13 -16.79
CA ASP A 664 31.00 16.14 -17.61
C ASP A 664 31.52 14.70 -17.45
N SER A 665 32.34 14.45 -16.42
CA SER A 665 32.89 13.12 -16.17
C SER A 665 31.83 12.18 -15.62
N THR A 666 31.79 10.96 -16.15
CA THR A 666 30.97 9.85 -15.63
C THR A 666 31.44 9.38 -14.25
N VAL A 667 32.57 9.87 -13.75
CA VAL A 667 33.11 9.60 -12.40
C VAL A 667 33.65 10.91 -11.81
N VAL A 668 33.19 11.30 -10.63
CA VAL A 668 33.70 12.49 -9.91
C VAL A 668 34.12 12.06 -8.51
N SER A 669 35.43 12.05 -8.23
CA SER A 669 35.95 11.82 -6.87
C SER A 669 36.64 13.06 -6.28
N SER A 670 37.18 13.96 -7.10
CA SER A 670 38.02 15.07 -6.63
C SER A 670 37.29 16.12 -5.79
N ASN A 671 35.96 16.22 -5.90
CA ASN A 671 35.15 17.22 -5.21
C ASN A 671 34.15 16.59 -4.22
N ILE A 672 34.37 15.32 -3.86
CA ILE A 672 33.50 14.60 -2.94
C ILE A 672 34.28 14.33 -1.66
N THR A 673 33.72 14.78 -0.54
CA THR A 673 34.25 14.53 0.80
C THR A 673 33.27 13.65 1.56
N ASP A 674 33.74 12.53 2.10
CA ASP A 674 32.98 11.77 3.08
C ASP A 674 32.98 12.53 4.41
N ILE A 675 31.79 12.90 4.85
CA ILE A 675 31.56 13.64 6.10
C ILE A 675 30.73 12.80 7.08
N GLY A 676 30.56 11.50 6.83
CA GLY A 676 29.89 10.58 7.72
C GLY A 676 30.77 10.16 8.90
N SER A 677 30.14 9.60 9.94
CA SER A 677 30.85 9.05 11.10
C SER A 677 31.01 7.53 10.98
N THR A 678 32.10 6.99 11.50
CA THR A 678 32.26 5.52 11.68
C THR A 678 31.24 4.95 12.67
N SER A 679 30.64 5.81 13.52
CA SER A 679 29.56 5.44 14.44
C SER A 679 28.18 5.41 13.77
N PHE A 680 28.07 5.87 12.53
CA PHE A 680 26.81 5.76 11.79
C PHE A 680 26.45 4.30 11.57
N PRO A 681 25.17 3.94 11.77
CA PRO A 681 24.71 2.59 11.52
C PRO A 681 24.89 2.22 10.04
N ASN A 682 25.02 0.93 9.74
CA ASN A 682 24.93 0.42 8.37
C ASN A 682 23.45 0.35 7.96
N GLY A 683 22.82 1.51 7.87
CA GLY A 683 21.39 1.66 7.65
C GLY A 683 21.06 2.69 6.58
N PHE A 684 19.79 2.71 6.20
CA PHE A 684 19.21 3.58 5.20
C PHE A 684 19.16 5.04 5.70
N LEU A 685 20.01 5.89 5.14
CA LEU A 685 19.99 7.33 5.40
C LEU A 685 18.89 7.97 4.54
N ASN A 686 17.81 8.41 5.18
CA ASN A 686 16.59 8.88 4.51
C ASN A 686 16.52 10.41 4.36
N CYS A 687 17.18 11.15 5.24
CA CYS A 687 17.17 12.60 5.21
C CYS A 687 18.51 13.17 5.68
N VAL A 688 18.99 14.20 5.00
CA VAL A 688 19.99 15.13 5.49
C VAL A 688 19.40 16.53 5.41
N ASN A 689 19.62 17.35 6.44
CA ASN A 689 19.18 18.73 6.44
C ASN A 689 20.26 19.66 6.99
N VAL A 690 20.15 20.93 6.64
CA VAL A 690 21.13 21.98 6.99
C VAL A 690 20.44 23.05 7.82
N GLY A 691 21.10 23.50 8.88
CA GLY A 691 20.59 24.52 9.79
C GLY A 691 20.94 25.92 9.32
N SER A 692 21.35 26.79 10.25
CA SER A 692 21.70 28.18 9.98
C SER A 692 22.99 28.38 9.15
N SER A 693 23.76 27.31 8.95
CA SER A 693 24.90 27.25 8.02
C SER A 693 25.21 25.79 7.69
N ASP A 694 26.08 25.54 6.71
CA ASP A 694 26.61 24.20 6.39
C ASP A 694 27.38 23.53 7.54
N GLN A 695 27.65 24.24 8.63
CA GLN A 695 28.25 23.66 9.83
C GLN A 695 27.24 22.83 10.63
N TYR A 696 25.97 23.22 10.59
CA TYR A 696 24.90 22.60 11.36
C TYR A 696 24.15 21.61 10.48
N LEU A 697 24.39 20.32 10.70
CA LEU A 697 23.82 19.25 9.88
C LEU A 697 23.02 18.29 10.77
N VAL A 698 21.93 17.79 10.22
CA VAL A 698 21.20 16.64 10.80
C VAL A 698 21.15 15.53 9.76
N ALA A 699 21.42 14.30 10.18
CA ALA A 699 21.30 13.10 9.36
C ALA A 699 20.32 12.13 10.03
N VAL A 700 19.38 11.60 9.23
CA VAL A 700 18.30 10.74 9.70
C VAL A 700 18.41 9.37 9.05
N PHE A 701 18.52 8.35 9.89
CA PHE A 701 18.40 6.95 9.55
C PHE A 701 16.99 6.47 9.87
N THR A 702 16.42 5.64 9.01
CA THR A 702 15.01 5.24 9.12
C THR A 702 14.80 3.79 9.56
N ASN A 703 15.86 3.09 9.94
CA ASN A 703 15.81 1.70 10.39
C ASN A 703 15.40 1.58 11.87
N TYR A 704 14.87 0.40 12.27
CA TYR A 704 14.85 0.01 13.69
C TYR A 704 16.26 -0.32 14.20
N GLY A 705 16.47 -0.27 15.51
CA GLY A 705 17.66 -0.77 16.19
C GLY A 705 18.91 0.08 16.05
N VAL A 706 18.72 1.32 15.64
CA VAL A 706 19.79 2.27 15.41
C VAL A 706 19.46 3.58 16.12
N ASN A 707 20.49 4.37 16.41
CA ASN A 707 20.28 5.79 16.62
C ASN A 707 19.85 6.40 15.27
N ASN A 708 18.63 6.91 15.22
CA ASN A 708 17.99 7.45 14.04
C ASN A 708 18.45 8.86 13.73
N ILE A 709 18.66 9.73 14.73
CA ILE A 709 18.92 11.15 14.50
C ILE A 709 20.32 11.52 14.94
N TRP A 710 21.13 12.04 14.01
CA TRP A 710 22.49 12.48 14.26
C TRP A 710 22.65 13.95 13.95
N TYR A 711 23.39 14.65 14.81
CA TYR A 711 23.66 16.08 14.69
C TYR A 711 25.16 16.36 14.65
N SER A 712 25.53 17.30 13.78
CA SER A 712 26.85 17.90 13.67
C SER A 712 26.73 19.41 13.80
N SER A 713 27.69 20.04 14.48
CA SER A 713 27.85 21.50 14.57
C SER A 713 29.11 22.03 13.88
N ASN A 714 29.85 21.15 13.20
CA ASN A 714 31.13 21.45 12.55
C ASN A 714 31.24 20.86 11.13
N GLY A 715 30.13 20.86 10.38
CA GLY A 715 30.14 20.50 8.96
C GLY A 715 30.42 19.03 8.68
N GLY A 716 30.17 18.16 9.66
CA GLY A 716 30.33 16.72 9.58
C GLY A 716 31.70 16.20 10.02
N GLU A 717 32.58 17.05 10.58
CA GLU A 717 33.83 16.59 11.19
C GLU A 717 33.58 15.69 12.42
N SER A 718 32.50 15.93 13.16
CA SER A 718 32.07 15.09 14.28
C SER A 718 30.55 15.02 14.38
N TRP A 719 30.04 13.87 14.83
CA TRP A 719 28.61 13.62 14.95
C TRP A 719 28.25 13.10 16.35
N SER A 720 27.07 13.50 16.81
CA SER A 720 26.45 13.02 18.04
C SER A 720 25.04 12.51 17.75
N ALA A 721 24.68 11.36 18.31
CA ALA A 721 23.30 10.90 18.27
C ALA A 721 22.44 11.76 19.21
N ILE A 722 21.27 12.19 18.74
CA ILE A 722 20.36 13.11 19.44
C ILE A 722 18.93 12.59 19.49
N ASP A 723 18.72 11.28 19.30
CA ASP A 723 17.43 10.60 19.46
C ASP A 723 16.73 10.95 20.78
N GLY A 724 17.51 11.19 21.84
CA GLY A 724 17.01 11.59 23.13
C GLY A 724 16.12 10.52 23.74
N ASN A 725 14.82 10.78 23.80
CA ASN A 725 13.81 9.90 24.36
C ASN A 725 12.80 9.41 23.31
N LEU A 726 13.13 9.53 22.02
CA LEU A 726 12.36 8.89 20.96
C LEU A 726 12.40 7.37 21.15
N PRO A 727 11.28 6.67 20.98
CA PRO A 727 11.29 5.21 21.01
C PRO A 727 12.03 4.67 19.77
N ASP A 728 12.44 3.39 19.84
CA ASP A 728 13.04 2.70 18.69
C ASP A 728 11.99 2.52 17.59
N MET A 729 11.97 3.46 16.64
CA MET A 729 11.10 3.44 15.49
C MET A 729 11.70 4.20 14.29
N PRO A 730 11.38 3.79 13.05
CA PRO A 730 11.74 4.52 11.85
C PRO A 730 11.41 6.01 11.90
N VAL A 731 12.45 6.85 11.97
CA VAL A 731 12.33 8.30 11.75
C VAL A 731 12.56 8.58 10.27
N ARG A 732 11.69 9.39 9.66
CA ARG A 732 11.75 9.65 8.21
C ARG A 732 12.45 10.97 7.88
N TRP A 733 12.09 12.05 8.58
CA TRP A 733 12.61 13.39 8.31
C TRP A 733 12.90 14.14 9.61
N ALA A 734 13.88 15.04 9.52
CA ALA A 734 14.16 16.03 10.54
C ALA A 734 14.33 17.40 9.88
N MET A 735 13.87 18.44 10.57
CA MET A 735 13.99 19.83 10.17
C MET A 735 14.63 20.62 11.32
N PHE A 736 15.35 21.68 10.98
CA PHE A 736 15.94 22.62 11.94
C PHE A 736 14.94 23.63 12.46
#